data_AF-A0A2E9I010-F1
#
_entry.id   AF-A0A2E9I010-F1
#
_cell.length_a   1.000
_cell.length_b   1.000
_cell.length_c   1.000
_cell.angle_alpha   90.00
_cell.angle_beta   90.00
_cell.angle_gamma   90.00
#
_symmetry.space_group_name_H-M   'P 1'
#
loop_
_entity.id
_entity.type
_entity.pdbx_description
1 polymer ?
#
loop_
_entity_poly.entity_id
_entity_poly.type
_entity_poly.pdbx_seq_one_letter_code
_entity_poly.pdbx_strand_id
1 'polypeptide(L)'
;MPILSVPLASAGEAATAWLFGGNLLAPRAPMTGPGSHAEAVEALGVTTLRYPGGSLTESFFDLSNPDAITATDNETGEVVDFMPLSDAMDYAADTGHAVTIVLPTREQISDTRFDDNGDRFAAVDEAELRGFVREVITGDYGDAPVAGFEIGNEYWGSGRMNAVEYGRVASEMTRIIDSELQALAPLYPEAAEVDILVQMGANFGESSLDEIYDGFTDAEIAADLNATYGLNLSPNARIDWTEVNNLLVIEQFDAAELDAVDGIIAHVYSRGPDAPHTRYFHLDQIQDTWFEENPDLEIHVTEWNLRSNSSSLDEAQDYGLFQAQEMLEQVEAFMAEGVDAAQVWPLIQNTPSALSEGMSYSGNTPPGEMFALMSENLPGMTMLDFAPNDARETEYEGAGIEVHGFADGDDMLLYITAPQGGGVVQSGVDLRPLVADVGGVEAVVLGVAPGQAPGDTSSDAVLERLEPDEVYDAGMVDVVLAEGEILQLRLIDVIPTAEFAPVFDSTAPGAGPVDPAAVSDDLTEVDLSDSAEVDALPDMPATAPEQLPVIAAPDVAMVMGFTENGQTPDTGLHDAETEVWPNFFDPDPGAGDRITEVQDNGPRAAQQDWAELMSFGEPEPSGTVGARPIQGANGPVPEDGTAGDLWAEIHELLPREAPVPAPTTAADPAEAAQELLRLLGFAPGQEAWAEADEGLYDRLPDEDAQEDSNAPGAGFDDLGLSWAMAVLPLFAMAGLG
;
A
#
# COMPACT_ATOMS: atom_id res chain seq x y z
N MET A 1 24.33 12.60 24.09
CA MET A 1 23.31 13.62 23.80
C MET A 1 23.51 13.97 22.34
N PRO A 2 22.69 13.40 21.46
CA PRO A 2 22.58 13.89 20.09
C PRO A 2 22.24 15.38 20.14
N ILE A 3 23.01 16.19 19.41
CA ILE A 3 22.68 17.59 19.17
C ILE A 3 22.15 17.60 17.75
N LEU A 4 20.87 17.92 17.55
CA LEU A 4 20.37 18.07 16.19
C LEU A 4 21.10 19.25 15.58
N SER A 5 21.73 19.01 14.43
CA SER A 5 22.18 20.10 13.57
C SER A 5 20.95 20.90 13.14
N VAL A 6 21.16 22.19 12.87
CA VAL A 6 20.16 22.98 12.15
C VAL A 6 19.91 22.27 10.82
N PRO A 7 18.65 21.89 10.50
CA PRO A 7 18.34 21.27 9.22
C PRO A 7 18.73 22.27 8.14
N LEU A 8 19.35 21.78 7.08
CA LEU A 8 19.89 22.66 6.04
C LEU A 8 18.79 23.16 5.09
N ALA A 9 17.65 22.45 5.03
CA ALA A 9 16.51 22.77 4.19
C ALA A 9 15.23 22.07 4.70
N SER A 10 14.09 22.47 4.12
CA SER A 10 12.89 21.62 4.07
C SER A 10 12.98 20.70 2.85
N ALA A 11 12.36 19.52 2.90
CA ALA A 11 12.40 18.52 1.83
C ALA A 11 11.00 18.09 1.38
N GLY A 12 10.89 17.66 0.12
CA GLY A 12 9.66 17.14 -0.48
C GLY A 12 8.51 18.14 -0.55
N GLU A 13 7.34 17.61 -0.88
CA GLU A 13 6.06 18.31 -0.80
C GLU A 13 5.46 18.24 0.61
N ALA A 14 4.51 19.13 0.90
CA ALA A 14 3.76 19.06 2.16
C ALA A 14 2.83 17.85 2.15
N ALA A 15 2.71 17.16 3.29
CA ALA A 15 1.80 16.03 3.42
C ALA A 15 0.37 16.52 3.21
N THR A 16 -0.35 15.93 2.26
CA THR A 16 -1.76 16.23 2.07
C THR A 16 -2.61 15.25 2.87
N ALA A 17 -3.86 15.61 3.14
CA ALA A 17 -4.80 14.65 3.70
C ALA A 17 -4.99 13.44 2.78
N TRP A 18 -4.76 13.57 1.48
CA TRP A 18 -4.94 12.51 0.48
C TRP A 18 -3.92 11.37 0.60
N LEU A 19 -2.82 11.55 1.35
CA LEU A 19 -1.87 10.49 1.68
C LEU A 19 -2.43 9.47 2.70
N PHE A 20 -3.53 9.78 3.37
CA PHE A 20 -4.11 8.98 4.46
C PHE A 20 -5.43 8.32 4.07
N GLY A 21 -5.55 7.86 2.83
CA GLY A 21 -6.69 7.08 2.37
C GLY A 21 -6.65 5.63 2.85
N GLY A 22 -7.77 4.92 2.69
CA GLY A 22 -7.97 3.57 3.21
C GLY A 22 -8.64 2.63 2.21
N ASN A 23 -8.15 1.39 2.19
CA ASN A 23 -8.57 0.38 1.24
C ASN A 23 -9.71 -0.50 1.80
N LEU A 24 -10.88 -0.47 1.14
CA LEU A 24 -12.09 -1.18 1.60
C LEU A 24 -12.21 -2.58 0.98
N LEU A 25 -11.86 -3.60 1.77
CA LEU A 25 -12.05 -4.99 1.39
C LEU A 25 -13.50 -5.44 1.64
N ALA A 26 -14.31 -5.45 0.57
CA ALA A 26 -15.75 -5.69 0.61
C ALA A 26 -16.22 -6.97 1.32
N PRO A 27 -15.50 -8.12 1.27
CA PRO A 27 -15.89 -9.35 1.97
C PRO A 27 -15.49 -9.39 3.45
N ARG A 28 -14.73 -8.40 3.96
CA ARG A 28 -14.18 -8.47 5.32
C ARG A 28 -15.21 -8.09 6.36
N ALA A 29 -15.79 -6.91 6.23
CA ALA A 29 -16.75 -6.36 7.17
C ALA A 29 -17.84 -5.57 6.42
N PRO A 30 -19.04 -5.39 6.99
CA PRO A 30 -20.02 -4.46 6.43
C PRO A 30 -19.49 -3.01 6.50
N MET A 31 -20.09 -2.11 5.72
CA MET A 31 -19.69 -0.69 5.75
C MET A 31 -20.02 -0.05 7.10
N THR A 32 -21.19 -0.33 7.67
CA THR A 32 -21.63 0.27 8.94
C THR A 32 -22.09 -0.79 9.96
N GLY A 33 -22.14 -0.40 11.23
CA GLY A 33 -22.52 -1.25 12.36
C GLY A 33 -21.33 -1.72 13.21
N PRO A 34 -21.56 -2.57 14.21
CA PRO A 34 -20.50 -3.04 15.09
C PRO A 34 -19.43 -3.84 14.34
N GLY A 35 -18.17 -3.49 14.50
CA GLY A 35 -17.03 -4.12 13.84
C GLY A 35 -16.93 -3.81 12.34
N SER A 36 -17.50 -2.69 11.90
CA SER A 36 -17.59 -2.29 10.49
C SER A 36 -16.38 -1.52 9.99
N HIS A 37 -16.30 -1.35 8.66
CA HIS A 37 -15.32 -0.44 8.05
C HIS A 37 -15.51 1.02 8.51
N ALA A 38 -16.72 1.47 8.82
CA ALA A 38 -16.95 2.82 9.32
C ALA A 38 -16.26 3.08 10.67
N GLU A 39 -16.26 2.08 11.56
CA GLU A 39 -15.53 2.18 12.85
C GLU A 39 -14.01 2.20 12.62
N ALA A 40 -13.51 1.44 11.63
CA ALA A 40 -12.09 1.47 11.26
C ALA A 40 -11.68 2.81 10.62
N VAL A 41 -12.47 3.33 9.67
CA VAL A 41 -12.23 4.62 9.01
C VAL A 41 -12.16 5.75 10.04
N GLU A 42 -13.11 5.80 10.98
CA GLU A 42 -13.13 6.80 12.04
C GLU A 42 -11.91 6.67 12.98
N ALA A 43 -11.59 5.45 13.41
CA ALA A 43 -10.50 5.22 14.38
C ALA A 43 -9.09 5.37 13.79
N LEU A 44 -8.92 5.12 12.49
CA LEU A 44 -7.66 5.26 11.78
C LEU A 44 -7.50 6.67 11.18
N GLY A 45 -8.54 7.51 11.22
CA GLY A 45 -8.52 8.82 10.60
C GLY A 45 -8.37 8.75 9.07
N VAL A 46 -8.97 7.75 8.43
CA VAL A 46 -8.91 7.61 6.97
C VAL A 46 -9.61 8.81 6.31
N THR A 47 -9.03 9.36 5.24
CA THR A 47 -9.47 10.62 4.62
C THR A 47 -10.11 10.44 3.23
N THR A 48 -9.78 9.33 2.54
CA THR A 48 -10.34 8.94 1.25
C THR A 48 -10.54 7.42 1.21
N LEU A 49 -11.46 6.95 0.37
CA LEU A 49 -11.83 5.53 0.32
C LEU A 49 -11.51 4.95 -1.06
N ARG A 50 -10.87 3.78 -1.10
CA ARG A 50 -10.72 2.98 -2.33
C ARG A 50 -11.62 1.76 -2.26
N TYR A 51 -12.46 1.56 -3.28
CA TYR A 51 -13.44 0.48 -3.32
C TYR A 51 -13.69 -0.07 -4.74
N PRO A 52 -13.84 -1.40 -4.92
CA PRO A 52 -13.43 -2.42 -3.97
C PRO A 52 -11.90 -2.48 -3.91
N GLY A 53 -11.41 -2.88 -2.75
CA GLY A 53 -9.98 -3.05 -2.51
C GLY A 53 -9.41 -4.39 -2.98
N GLY A 54 -8.12 -4.39 -3.36
CA GLY A 54 -7.33 -5.60 -3.65
C GLY A 54 -7.76 -6.40 -4.87
N SER A 55 -7.18 -7.60 -4.97
CA SER A 55 -7.46 -8.60 -6.03
C SER A 55 -8.93 -9.00 -6.12
N LEU A 56 -9.71 -8.72 -5.08
CA LEU A 56 -11.15 -8.99 -5.00
C LEU A 56 -11.93 -8.27 -6.09
N THR A 57 -11.45 -7.10 -6.56
CA THR A 57 -12.06 -6.40 -7.69
C THR A 57 -12.11 -7.30 -8.93
N GLU A 58 -10.99 -7.96 -9.25
CA GLU A 58 -10.88 -8.80 -10.43
C GLU A 58 -11.63 -10.14 -10.29
N SER A 59 -11.76 -10.65 -9.06
CA SER A 59 -12.44 -11.94 -8.81
C SER A 59 -13.95 -11.83 -8.64
N PHE A 60 -14.45 -10.72 -8.07
CA PHE A 60 -15.81 -10.64 -7.54
C PHE A 60 -16.64 -9.46 -8.03
N PHE A 61 -16.03 -8.31 -8.37
CA PHE A 61 -16.81 -7.10 -8.64
C PHE A 61 -17.45 -7.15 -10.04
N ASP A 62 -18.76 -6.95 -10.09
CA ASP A 62 -19.58 -7.05 -11.31
C ASP A 62 -20.24 -5.71 -11.60
N LEU A 63 -19.78 -5.04 -12.67
CA LEU A 63 -20.29 -3.73 -13.10
C LEU A 63 -21.77 -3.76 -13.48
N SER A 64 -22.32 -4.93 -13.85
CA SER A 64 -23.74 -5.09 -14.18
C SER A 64 -24.65 -5.11 -12.95
N ASN A 65 -24.07 -5.33 -11.76
CA ASN A 65 -24.78 -5.44 -10.50
C ASN A 65 -23.89 -5.04 -9.30
N PRO A 66 -23.45 -3.77 -9.21
CA PRO A 66 -22.49 -3.33 -8.20
C PRO A 66 -23.06 -3.30 -6.77
N ASP A 67 -24.39 -3.43 -6.62
CA ASP A 67 -25.08 -3.57 -5.33
C ASP A 67 -25.36 -5.02 -4.92
N ALA A 68 -24.67 -5.98 -5.53
CA ALA A 68 -24.78 -7.37 -5.11
C ALA A 68 -24.31 -7.53 -3.65
N ILE A 69 -25.20 -8.00 -2.78
CA ILE A 69 -24.87 -8.34 -1.38
C ILE A 69 -24.03 -9.63 -1.26
N THR A 70 -23.86 -10.35 -2.36
CA THR A 70 -23.03 -11.55 -2.47
C THR A 70 -22.38 -11.56 -3.84
N ALA A 71 -21.11 -11.94 -3.91
CA ALA A 71 -20.39 -12.07 -5.17
C ALA A 71 -19.91 -13.52 -5.37
N THR A 72 -19.73 -13.92 -6.63
CA THR A 72 -19.21 -15.25 -6.98
C THR A 72 -17.84 -15.08 -7.61
N ASP A 73 -16.84 -15.76 -7.06
CA ASP A 73 -15.48 -15.79 -7.60
C ASP A 73 -15.52 -16.36 -9.02
N ASN A 74 -14.95 -15.62 -9.98
CA ASN A 74 -15.01 -15.98 -11.39
C ASN A 74 -14.18 -17.23 -11.77
N GLU A 75 -13.22 -17.66 -10.94
CA GLU A 75 -12.41 -18.85 -11.18
C GLU A 75 -12.98 -20.09 -10.48
N THR A 76 -13.19 -19.96 -9.18
CA THR A 76 -13.51 -21.07 -8.28
C THR A 76 -15.01 -21.31 -8.18
N GLY A 77 -15.82 -20.29 -8.47
CA GLY A 77 -17.26 -20.29 -8.26
C GLY A 77 -17.66 -20.19 -6.78
N GLU A 78 -16.73 -19.85 -5.88
CA GLU A 78 -17.02 -19.59 -4.47
C GLU A 78 -17.93 -18.38 -4.32
N VAL A 79 -18.92 -18.47 -3.42
CA VAL A 79 -19.83 -17.36 -3.14
C VAL A 79 -19.51 -16.77 -1.78
N VAL A 80 -19.27 -15.46 -1.74
CA VAL A 80 -18.96 -14.70 -0.53
C VAL A 80 -19.98 -13.60 -0.30
N ASP A 81 -20.13 -13.16 0.95
CA ASP A 81 -20.78 -11.89 1.24
C ASP A 81 -19.92 -10.76 0.67
N PHE A 82 -20.55 -9.75 0.07
CA PHE A 82 -19.86 -8.65 -0.58
C PHE A 82 -20.59 -7.36 -0.24
N MET A 83 -19.85 -6.36 0.28
CA MET A 83 -20.40 -5.04 0.56
C MET A 83 -20.90 -4.40 -0.75
N PRO A 84 -22.16 -3.95 -0.85
CA PRO A 84 -22.67 -3.17 -1.98
C PRO A 84 -21.93 -1.85 -2.20
N LEU A 85 -21.81 -1.40 -3.45
CA LEU A 85 -21.25 -0.07 -3.76
C LEU A 85 -22.04 1.05 -3.08
N SER A 86 -23.38 0.98 -3.09
CA SER A 86 -24.24 1.99 -2.47
C SER A 86 -23.98 2.14 -0.97
N ASP A 87 -23.62 1.07 -0.26
CA ASP A 87 -23.30 1.17 1.18
C ASP A 87 -22.04 2.02 1.40
N ALA A 88 -21.01 1.82 0.58
CA ALA A 88 -19.76 2.60 0.65
C ALA A 88 -19.99 4.07 0.25
N MET A 89 -20.73 4.30 -0.83
CA MET A 89 -21.05 5.64 -1.32
C MET A 89 -21.98 6.41 -0.36
N ASP A 90 -22.99 5.78 0.22
CA ASP A 90 -23.87 6.43 1.22
C ASP A 90 -23.06 6.86 2.45
N TYR A 91 -22.18 5.98 2.96
CA TYR A 91 -21.29 6.34 4.06
C TYR A 91 -20.36 7.50 3.68
N ALA A 92 -19.73 7.43 2.50
CA ALA A 92 -18.81 8.46 2.03
C ALA A 92 -19.51 9.82 1.87
N ALA A 93 -20.73 9.84 1.35
CA ALA A 93 -21.54 11.05 1.23
C ALA A 93 -21.90 11.65 2.60
N ASP A 94 -22.29 10.81 3.56
CA ASP A 94 -22.66 11.23 4.92
C ASP A 94 -21.47 11.80 5.72
N THR A 95 -20.25 11.37 5.38
CA THR A 95 -19.02 11.70 6.11
C THR A 95 -18.08 12.64 5.35
N GLY A 96 -18.38 12.93 4.08
CA GLY A 96 -17.60 13.84 3.23
C GLY A 96 -16.32 13.23 2.64
N HIS A 97 -16.21 11.90 2.58
CA HIS A 97 -15.08 11.23 1.94
C HIS A 97 -15.26 11.16 0.42
N ALA A 98 -14.18 11.34 -0.31
CA ALA A 98 -14.13 11.01 -1.74
C ALA A 98 -13.84 9.52 -1.93
N VAL A 99 -14.39 8.94 -3.01
CA VAL A 99 -14.25 7.51 -3.32
C VAL A 99 -13.53 7.32 -4.65
N THR A 100 -12.45 6.55 -4.64
CA THR A 100 -11.79 6.00 -5.82
C THR A 100 -12.39 4.63 -6.12
N ILE A 101 -12.95 4.46 -7.31
CA ILE A 101 -13.68 3.25 -7.70
C ILE A 101 -12.81 2.39 -8.62
N VAL A 102 -12.50 1.16 -8.19
CA VAL A 102 -11.66 0.22 -8.94
C VAL A 102 -12.54 -0.59 -9.91
N LEU A 103 -12.21 -0.54 -11.19
CA LEU A 103 -12.93 -1.21 -12.27
C LEU A 103 -12.24 -2.53 -12.62
N PRO A 104 -12.97 -3.65 -12.75
CA PRO A 104 -12.37 -4.94 -13.08
C PRO A 104 -11.96 -4.97 -14.56
N THR A 105 -10.81 -5.58 -14.83
CA THR A 105 -10.21 -5.65 -16.17
C THR A 105 -10.11 -7.07 -16.70
N ARG A 106 -10.07 -8.05 -15.81
CA ARG A 106 -9.81 -9.46 -16.12
C ARG A 106 -10.73 -10.06 -17.18
N GLU A 107 -12.03 -9.74 -17.13
CA GLU A 107 -13.03 -10.25 -18.08
C GLU A 107 -13.22 -9.32 -19.29
N GLN A 108 -12.50 -8.20 -19.35
CA GLN A 108 -12.56 -7.21 -20.42
C GLN A 108 -11.53 -7.49 -21.53
N ILE A 109 -11.00 -8.71 -21.58
CA ILE A 109 -10.00 -9.16 -22.57
C ILE A 109 -10.50 -10.35 -23.39
N SER A 110 -10.01 -10.50 -24.62
CA SER A 110 -10.49 -11.53 -25.53
C SER A 110 -9.86 -12.90 -25.29
N ASP A 111 -10.69 -13.92 -25.08
CA ASP A 111 -10.26 -15.33 -25.07
C ASP A 111 -10.02 -15.93 -26.48
N THR A 112 -10.37 -15.20 -27.54
CA THR A 112 -10.42 -15.76 -28.90
C THR A 112 -9.67 -14.95 -29.95
N ARG A 113 -9.29 -13.71 -29.62
CA ARG A 113 -8.55 -12.84 -30.53
C ARG A 113 -7.18 -12.55 -29.95
N PHE A 114 -6.17 -12.94 -30.73
CA PHE A 114 -4.76 -12.74 -30.43
C PHE A 114 -4.11 -12.05 -31.63
N ASP A 115 -3.08 -11.26 -31.38
CA ASP A 115 -2.23 -10.73 -32.43
C ASP A 115 -1.18 -11.74 -32.91
N ASP A 116 -0.26 -11.29 -33.75
CA ASP A 116 0.81 -12.13 -34.29
C ASP A 116 1.88 -12.52 -33.25
N ASN A 117 1.96 -11.79 -32.13
CA ASN A 117 2.86 -12.04 -31.00
C ASN A 117 2.26 -13.02 -29.99
N GLY A 118 0.95 -13.26 -30.08
CA GLY A 118 0.19 -14.12 -29.19
C GLY A 118 -0.43 -13.38 -28.00
N ASP A 119 -0.42 -12.04 -28.03
CA ASP A 119 -1.03 -11.19 -27.01
C ASP A 119 -2.53 -11.02 -27.34
N ARG A 120 -3.39 -11.13 -26.32
CA ARG A 120 -4.83 -10.96 -26.49
C ARG A 120 -5.20 -9.52 -26.85
N PHE A 121 -6.31 -9.37 -27.55
CA PHE A 121 -6.93 -8.06 -27.79
C PHE A 121 -7.92 -7.73 -26.67
N ALA A 122 -8.12 -6.44 -26.41
CA ALA A 122 -9.21 -5.95 -25.56
C ALA A 122 -10.59 -6.41 -26.10
N ALA A 123 -11.51 -6.59 -25.18
CA ALA A 123 -12.90 -7.01 -25.42
C ALA A 123 -13.86 -6.29 -24.47
N VAL A 124 -13.63 -4.99 -24.25
CA VAL A 124 -14.39 -4.18 -23.30
C VAL A 124 -15.88 -4.13 -23.67
N ASP A 125 -16.79 -4.44 -22.74
CA ASP A 125 -18.21 -4.17 -22.94
C ASP A 125 -18.48 -2.67 -22.75
N GLU A 126 -18.35 -1.91 -23.85
CA GLU A 126 -18.54 -0.45 -23.83
C GLU A 126 -19.93 -0.03 -23.31
N ALA A 127 -20.97 -0.82 -23.54
CA ALA A 127 -22.32 -0.43 -23.11
C ALA A 127 -22.49 -0.58 -21.59
N GLU A 128 -21.91 -1.63 -21.01
CA GLU A 128 -21.88 -1.87 -19.58
C GLU A 128 -21.02 -0.83 -18.86
N LEU A 129 -19.76 -0.64 -19.28
CA LEU A 129 -18.83 0.32 -18.66
C LEU A 129 -19.41 1.74 -18.69
N ARG A 130 -19.92 2.18 -19.85
CA ARG A 130 -20.54 3.50 -20.00
C ARG A 130 -21.81 3.64 -19.16
N GLY A 131 -22.56 2.54 -19.01
CA GLY A 131 -23.73 2.47 -18.13
C GLY A 131 -23.33 2.71 -16.68
N PHE A 132 -22.36 1.95 -16.19
CA PHE A 132 -21.82 2.04 -14.84
C PHE A 132 -21.28 3.44 -14.51
N VAL A 133 -20.39 4.00 -15.34
CA VAL A 133 -19.84 5.35 -15.13
C VAL A 133 -20.95 6.39 -15.02
N ARG A 134 -21.96 6.31 -15.91
CA ARG A 134 -23.11 7.22 -15.84
C ARG A 134 -23.88 7.07 -14.55
N GLU A 135 -24.24 5.85 -14.18
CA GLU A 135 -25.05 5.58 -12.99
C GLU A 135 -24.35 6.07 -11.73
N VAL A 136 -23.04 5.82 -11.59
CA VAL A 136 -22.19 6.37 -10.52
C VAL A 136 -22.25 7.90 -10.49
N ILE A 137 -21.91 8.57 -11.59
CA ILE A 137 -21.82 10.04 -11.64
C ILE A 137 -23.18 10.72 -11.47
N THR A 138 -24.27 10.07 -11.91
CA THR A 138 -25.63 10.62 -11.76
C THR A 138 -26.26 10.37 -10.40
N GLY A 139 -25.54 9.69 -9.49
CA GLY A 139 -25.94 9.45 -8.10
C GLY A 139 -26.84 8.23 -7.90
N ASP A 140 -26.92 7.30 -8.86
CA ASP A 140 -27.77 6.11 -8.74
C ASP A 140 -27.29 5.16 -7.63
N TYR A 141 -25.99 5.23 -7.27
CA TYR A 141 -25.37 4.49 -6.17
C TYR A 141 -25.03 5.38 -4.97
N GLY A 142 -25.52 6.63 -4.90
CA GLY A 142 -25.21 7.58 -3.83
C GLY A 142 -24.49 8.84 -4.33
N ASP A 143 -24.57 9.90 -3.53
CA ASP A 143 -24.14 11.26 -3.91
C ASP A 143 -22.70 11.61 -3.44
N ALA A 144 -21.88 10.61 -3.09
CA ALA A 144 -20.52 10.86 -2.63
C ALA A 144 -19.64 11.46 -3.76
N PRO A 145 -18.68 12.33 -3.43
CA PRO A 145 -17.66 12.73 -4.38
C PRO A 145 -16.90 11.51 -4.89
N VAL A 146 -16.80 11.37 -6.21
CA VAL A 146 -15.94 10.37 -6.86
C VAL A 146 -14.61 11.05 -7.12
N ALA A 147 -13.53 10.49 -6.57
CA ALA A 147 -12.17 11.00 -6.82
C ALA A 147 -11.69 10.55 -8.20
N GLY A 148 -11.81 9.25 -8.50
CA GLY A 148 -11.37 8.71 -9.76
C GLY A 148 -11.86 7.30 -10.04
N PHE A 149 -11.67 6.87 -11.28
CA PHE A 149 -11.80 5.49 -11.71
C PHE A 149 -10.41 4.87 -11.90
N GLU A 150 -10.12 3.84 -11.12
CA GLU A 150 -8.92 3.03 -11.27
C GLU A 150 -9.18 1.86 -12.21
N ILE A 151 -8.34 1.73 -13.25
CA ILE A 151 -8.50 0.68 -14.25
C ILE A 151 -7.70 -0.57 -13.83
N GLY A 152 -8.41 -1.51 -13.22
CA GLY A 152 -7.92 -2.82 -12.81
C GLY A 152 -7.24 -2.83 -11.45
N ASN A 153 -6.92 -4.02 -10.94
CA ASN A 153 -6.06 -4.24 -9.79
C ASN A 153 -5.01 -5.31 -10.09
N GLU A 154 -3.72 -4.95 -10.01
CA GLU A 154 -2.57 -5.83 -10.28
C GLU A 154 -2.78 -6.69 -11.53
N TYR A 155 -2.78 -6.03 -12.70
CA TYR A 155 -3.15 -6.67 -13.97
C TYR A 155 -2.33 -7.94 -14.25
N TRP A 156 -1.08 -7.97 -13.78
CA TRP A 156 -0.12 -9.05 -13.93
C TRP A 156 -0.43 -10.27 -13.05
N GLY A 157 -1.16 -10.07 -11.95
CA GLY A 157 -1.55 -11.08 -10.99
C GLY A 157 -3.02 -11.43 -11.15
N SER A 158 -3.89 -10.78 -10.38
CA SER A 158 -5.33 -11.05 -10.39
C SER A 158 -6.02 -10.69 -11.70
N GLY A 159 -5.54 -9.65 -12.42
CA GLY A 159 -6.06 -9.31 -13.75
C GLY A 159 -5.65 -10.31 -14.84
N ARG A 160 -4.63 -11.14 -14.58
CA ARG A 160 -4.11 -12.20 -15.45
C ARG A 160 -3.81 -11.74 -16.88
N MET A 161 -3.08 -10.64 -17.02
CA MET A 161 -2.67 -10.05 -18.29
C MET A 161 -1.17 -9.75 -18.28
N ASN A 162 -0.53 -9.78 -19.44
CA ASN A 162 0.76 -9.12 -19.61
C ASN A 162 0.59 -7.61 -19.85
N ALA A 163 1.69 -6.85 -19.86
CA ALA A 163 1.66 -5.39 -20.03
C ALA A 163 1.00 -4.93 -21.34
N VAL A 164 1.20 -5.63 -22.46
CA VAL A 164 0.61 -5.27 -23.77
C VAL A 164 -0.90 -5.50 -23.74
N GLU A 165 -1.31 -6.62 -23.16
CA GLU A 165 -2.72 -6.97 -22.97
C GLU A 165 -3.44 -5.98 -22.08
N TYR A 166 -2.84 -5.63 -20.94
CA TYR A 166 -3.37 -4.61 -20.03
C TYR A 166 -3.44 -3.24 -20.70
N GLY A 167 -2.36 -2.79 -21.36
CA GLY A 167 -2.33 -1.50 -22.04
C GLY A 167 -3.47 -1.35 -23.05
N ARG A 168 -3.85 -2.42 -23.77
CA ARG A 168 -4.99 -2.40 -24.70
C ARG A 168 -6.33 -2.23 -23.99
N VAL A 169 -6.52 -2.94 -22.89
CA VAL A 169 -7.74 -2.85 -22.08
C VAL A 169 -7.83 -1.46 -21.45
N ALA A 170 -6.74 -0.98 -20.86
CA ALA A 170 -6.66 0.32 -20.21
C ALA A 170 -6.88 1.48 -21.18
N SER A 171 -6.26 1.45 -22.37
CA SER A 171 -6.49 2.43 -23.44
C SER A 171 -7.97 2.46 -23.86
N GLU A 172 -8.58 1.30 -24.13
CA GLU A 172 -9.98 1.25 -24.56
C GLU A 172 -10.94 1.71 -23.44
N MET A 173 -10.70 1.33 -22.18
CA MET A 173 -11.49 1.78 -21.03
C MET A 173 -11.36 3.28 -20.79
N THR A 174 -10.13 3.83 -20.82
CA THR A 174 -9.84 5.26 -20.67
C THR A 174 -10.65 6.09 -21.67
N ARG A 175 -10.58 5.73 -22.96
CA ARG A 175 -11.36 6.37 -24.03
C ARG A 175 -12.87 6.36 -23.77
N ILE A 176 -13.40 5.26 -23.22
CA ILE A 176 -14.84 5.11 -22.96
C ILE A 176 -15.26 5.97 -21.77
N ILE A 177 -14.49 5.93 -20.69
CA ILE A 177 -14.71 6.67 -19.44
C ILE A 177 -14.64 8.18 -19.72
N ASP A 178 -13.54 8.67 -20.30
CA ASP A 178 -13.36 10.08 -20.66
C ASP A 178 -14.52 10.60 -21.51
N SER A 179 -14.86 9.86 -22.58
CA SER A 179 -15.97 10.25 -23.45
C SER A 179 -17.32 10.32 -22.72
N GLU A 180 -17.55 9.49 -21.69
CA GLU A 180 -18.77 9.56 -20.89
C GLU A 180 -18.73 10.72 -19.89
N LEU A 181 -17.61 10.90 -19.18
CA LEU A 181 -17.40 12.01 -18.24
C LEU A 181 -17.58 13.37 -18.94
N GLN A 182 -16.96 13.57 -20.10
CA GLN A 182 -17.14 14.77 -20.92
C GLN A 182 -18.59 14.97 -21.37
N ALA A 183 -19.33 13.89 -21.63
CA ALA A 183 -20.75 13.97 -22.00
C ALA A 183 -21.64 14.36 -20.82
N LEU A 184 -21.24 14.00 -19.60
CA LEU A 184 -21.96 14.27 -18.35
C LEU A 184 -21.63 15.65 -17.77
N ALA A 185 -20.40 16.13 -17.92
CA ALA A 185 -19.90 17.41 -17.37
C ALA A 185 -20.83 18.64 -17.59
N PRO A 186 -21.53 18.81 -18.73
CA PRO A 186 -22.47 19.91 -18.89
C PRO A 186 -23.68 19.89 -17.96
N LEU A 187 -24.03 18.73 -17.41
CA LEU A 187 -25.16 18.52 -16.50
C LEU A 187 -24.71 18.21 -15.06
N TYR A 188 -23.55 17.57 -14.92
CA TYR A 188 -22.90 17.15 -13.68
C TYR A 188 -21.46 17.66 -13.71
N PRO A 189 -21.21 18.94 -13.39
CA PRO A 189 -19.89 19.56 -13.54
C PRO A 189 -18.75 18.82 -12.82
N GLU A 190 -19.07 18.16 -11.70
CA GLU A 190 -18.18 17.28 -10.96
C GLU A 190 -17.57 16.16 -11.80
N ALA A 191 -18.25 15.71 -12.87
CA ALA A 191 -17.71 14.70 -13.78
C ALA A 191 -16.43 15.13 -14.51
N ALA A 192 -16.13 16.44 -14.56
CA ALA A 192 -14.90 16.95 -15.16
C ALA A 192 -13.71 16.96 -14.19
N GLU A 193 -13.93 16.63 -12.92
CA GLU A 193 -12.94 16.60 -11.85
C GLU A 193 -12.70 15.16 -11.37
N VAL A 194 -13.15 14.15 -12.14
CA VAL A 194 -13.00 12.73 -11.82
C VAL A 194 -11.82 12.19 -12.60
N ASP A 195 -10.83 11.68 -11.88
CA ASP A 195 -9.58 11.21 -12.47
C ASP A 195 -9.75 9.84 -13.14
N ILE A 196 -8.97 9.60 -14.20
CA ILE A 196 -8.79 8.28 -14.81
C ILE A 196 -7.39 7.80 -14.49
N LEU A 197 -7.32 6.72 -13.72
CA LEU A 197 -6.07 6.21 -13.15
C LEU A 197 -5.67 4.88 -13.81
N VAL A 198 -4.42 4.79 -14.26
CA VAL A 198 -3.86 3.63 -14.98
C VAL A 198 -2.67 3.05 -14.20
N GLN A 199 -2.57 1.73 -14.12
CA GLN A 199 -1.44 1.08 -13.44
C GLN A 199 -0.15 1.22 -14.23
N MET A 200 0.92 1.49 -13.49
CA MET A 200 2.27 1.29 -14.02
C MET A 200 2.50 -0.18 -14.42
N GLY A 201 3.47 -0.39 -15.30
CA GLY A 201 3.94 -1.71 -15.65
C GLY A 201 4.67 -2.40 -14.50
N ALA A 202 4.49 -3.72 -14.36
CA ALA A 202 5.20 -4.53 -13.38
C ALA A 202 5.75 -5.82 -14.01
N ASN A 203 6.95 -6.23 -13.60
CA ASN A 203 7.55 -7.51 -14.02
C ASN A 203 7.28 -8.63 -13.01
N PHE A 204 6.04 -9.07 -12.93
CA PHE A 204 5.60 -10.17 -12.06
C PHE A 204 4.50 -11.00 -12.76
N GLY A 205 4.21 -12.20 -12.27
CA GLY A 205 3.09 -13.02 -12.73
C GLY A 205 3.04 -13.22 -14.25
N GLU A 206 1.87 -12.96 -14.85
CA GLU A 206 1.63 -13.09 -16.30
C GLU A 206 2.41 -12.03 -17.13
N SER A 207 2.99 -11.01 -16.48
CA SER A 207 3.78 -9.95 -17.11
C SER A 207 5.30 -10.13 -16.93
N SER A 208 5.74 -11.25 -16.34
CA SER A 208 7.17 -11.58 -16.20
C SER A 208 7.82 -11.86 -17.56
N LEU A 209 8.82 -11.05 -17.91
CA LEU A 209 9.60 -11.18 -19.15
C LEU A 209 10.94 -11.91 -18.95
N ASP A 210 11.41 -12.02 -17.71
CA ASP A 210 12.73 -12.55 -17.37
C ASP A 210 12.91 -14.01 -17.81
N GLU A 211 11.90 -14.87 -17.60
CA GLU A 211 11.96 -16.27 -18.03
C GLU A 211 11.94 -16.41 -19.57
N ILE A 212 11.24 -15.51 -20.27
CA ILE A 212 11.10 -15.54 -21.73
C ILE A 212 12.45 -15.28 -22.40
N TYR A 213 13.25 -14.40 -21.80
CA TYR A 213 14.53 -13.94 -22.33
C TYR A 213 15.74 -14.60 -21.65
N ASP A 214 15.55 -15.73 -20.93
CA ASP A 214 16.66 -16.45 -20.32
C ASP A 214 17.75 -16.83 -21.34
N GLY A 215 18.99 -16.51 -20.99
CA GLY A 215 20.17 -16.74 -21.83
C GLY A 215 20.39 -15.73 -22.97
N PHE A 216 19.54 -14.71 -23.13
CA PHE A 216 19.78 -13.62 -24.07
C PHE A 216 20.70 -12.55 -23.45
N THR A 217 21.45 -11.85 -24.29
CA THR A 217 22.16 -10.64 -23.87
C THR A 217 21.24 -9.42 -23.94
N ASP A 218 21.49 -8.38 -23.14
CA ASP A 218 20.72 -7.12 -23.16
C ASP A 218 20.54 -6.55 -24.58
N ALA A 219 21.56 -6.65 -25.43
CA ALA A 219 21.51 -6.20 -26.82
C ALA A 219 20.58 -7.06 -27.70
N GLU A 220 20.49 -8.36 -27.43
CA GLU A 220 19.57 -9.27 -28.12
C GLU A 220 18.12 -9.04 -27.64
N ILE A 221 17.94 -8.83 -26.33
CA ILE A 221 16.64 -8.50 -25.73
C ILE A 221 16.11 -7.19 -26.30
N ALA A 222 16.90 -6.11 -26.25
CA ALA A 222 16.51 -4.82 -26.80
C ALA A 222 16.18 -4.91 -28.30
N ALA A 223 16.96 -5.67 -29.08
CA ALA A 223 16.71 -5.84 -30.50
C ALA A 223 15.40 -6.60 -30.78
N ASP A 224 15.08 -7.62 -29.97
CA ASP A 224 13.84 -8.38 -30.09
C ASP A 224 12.63 -7.54 -29.68
N LEU A 225 12.66 -6.90 -28.51
CA LEU A 225 11.58 -6.03 -28.03
C LEU A 225 11.29 -4.87 -29.00
N ASN A 226 12.33 -4.20 -29.51
CA ASN A 226 12.17 -3.15 -30.51
C ASN A 226 11.54 -3.66 -31.82
N ALA A 227 11.86 -4.90 -32.22
CA ALA A 227 11.31 -5.50 -33.44
C ALA A 227 9.87 -5.99 -33.26
N THR A 228 9.56 -6.54 -32.08
CA THR A 228 8.28 -7.18 -31.75
C THR A 228 7.21 -6.15 -31.38
N TYR A 229 7.60 -5.14 -30.59
CA TYR A 229 6.69 -4.17 -29.99
C TYR A 229 6.92 -2.74 -30.45
N GLY A 230 7.92 -2.49 -31.29
CA GLY A 230 8.18 -1.13 -31.81
C GLY A 230 8.88 -0.19 -30.84
N LEU A 231 9.37 -0.71 -29.70
CA LEU A 231 10.10 0.08 -28.71
C LEU A 231 11.40 0.68 -29.28
N ASN A 232 11.99 1.62 -28.53
CA ASN A 232 13.23 2.30 -28.88
C ASN A 232 14.34 2.09 -27.84
N LEU A 233 14.49 0.85 -27.36
CA LEU A 233 15.49 0.49 -26.37
C LEU A 233 16.90 0.56 -26.95
N SER A 234 17.83 1.11 -26.16
CA SER A 234 19.25 1.17 -26.54
C SER A 234 19.91 -0.21 -26.42
N PRO A 235 20.64 -0.70 -27.44
CA PRO A 235 21.32 -2.00 -27.38
C PRO A 235 22.52 -2.02 -26.42
N ASN A 236 22.86 -0.87 -25.81
CA ASN A 236 23.93 -0.76 -24.81
C ASN A 236 23.40 -0.47 -23.41
N ALA A 237 22.09 -0.29 -23.24
CA ALA A 237 21.49 -0.11 -21.93
C ALA A 237 21.28 -1.49 -21.27
N ARG A 238 21.36 -1.52 -19.94
CA ARG A 238 20.90 -2.67 -19.17
C ARG A 238 19.38 -2.71 -19.25
N ILE A 239 18.80 -3.90 -19.39
CA ILE A 239 17.35 -4.05 -19.36
C ILE A 239 16.85 -3.92 -17.93
N ASP A 240 15.96 -2.96 -17.71
CA ASP A 240 15.07 -2.91 -16.56
C ASP A 240 13.70 -3.40 -17.00
N TRP A 241 13.23 -4.49 -16.39
CA TRP A 241 11.97 -5.11 -16.80
C TRP A 241 10.74 -4.29 -16.40
N THR A 242 10.81 -3.52 -15.32
CA THR A 242 9.69 -2.65 -14.92
C THR A 242 9.57 -1.49 -15.90
N GLU A 243 10.68 -0.85 -16.26
CA GLU A 243 10.75 0.17 -17.32
C GLU A 243 10.20 -0.37 -18.65
N VAL A 244 10.63 -1.57 -19.06
CA VAL A 244 10.11 -2.22 -20.28
C VAL A 244 8.60 -2.45 -20.19
N ASN A 245 8.08 -2.93 -19.06
CA ASN A 245 6.64 -3.12 -18.90
C ASN A 245 5.88 -1.78 -18.96
N ASN A 246 6.39 -0.69 -18.36
CA ASN A 246 5.84 0.65 -18.51
C ASN A 246 5.73 1.04 -20.00
N LEU A 247 6.83 0.91 -20.75
CA LEU A 247 6.86 1.25 -22.18
C LEU A 247 5.88 0.39 -22.99
N LEU A 248 5.71 -0.88 -22.65
CA LEU A 248 4.75 -1.77 -23.32
C LEU A 248 3.29 -1.35 -23.06
N VAL A 249 2.96 -0.89 -21.85
CA VAL A 249 1.65 -0.33 -21.53
C VAL A 249 1.43 0.98 -22.31
N ILE A 250 2.36 1.93 -22.19
CA ILE A 250 2.29 3.26 -22.82
C ILE A 250 2.09 3.14 -24.34
N GLU A 251 2.82 2.25 -25.02
CA GLU A 251 2.74 2.07 -26.48
C GLU A 251 1.35 1.61 -26.97
N GLN A 252 0.47 1.14 -26.07
CA GLN A 252 -0.89 0.78 -26.46
C GLN A 252 -1.85 1.98 -26.52
N PHE A 253 -1.49 3.11 -25.93
CA PHE A 253 -2.33 4.30 -25.94
C PHE A 253 -2.00 5.19 -27.15
N ASP A 254 -3.04 5.75 -27.76
CA ASP A 254 -2.83 6.90 -28.65
C ASP A 254 -2.73 8.22 -27.85
N ALA A 255 -2.36 9.30 -28.53
CA ALA A 255 -2.16 10.60 -27.87
C ALA A 255 -3.44 11.15 -27.20
N ALA A 256 -4.62 10.89 -27.76
CA ALA A 256 -5.87 11.36 -27.15
C ALA A 256 -6.28 10.50 -25.95
N GLU A 257 -5.90 9.23 -25.95
CA GLU A 257 -6.12 8.33 -24.81
C GLU A 257 -5.14 8.64 -23.68
N LEU A 258 -3.86 8.91 -23.97
CA LEU A 258 -2.89 9.39 -22.96
C LEU A 258 -3.26 10.76 -22.39
N ASP A 259 -3.69 11.71 -23.23
CA ASP A 259 -4.14 13.04 -22.78
C ASP A 259 -5.35 12.97 -21.80
N ALA A 260 -6.03 11.82 -21.73
CA ALA A 260 -7.17 11.58 -20.85
C ALA A 260 -6.81 10.75 -19.60
N VAL A 261 -5.56 10.33 -19.44
CA VAL A 261 -5.07 9.73 -18.19
C VAL A 261 -4.66 10.87 -17.27
N ASP A 262 -5.18 10.86 -16.05
CA ASP A 262 -4.89 11.91 -15.05
C ASP A 262 -3.76 11.47 -14.10
N GLY A 263 -3.66 10.16 -13.81
CA GLY A 263 -2.67 9.66 -12.86
C GLY A 263 -2.23 8.21 -13.09
N ILE A 264 -1.05 7.89 -12.54
CA ILE A 264 -0.43 6.58 -12.61
C ILE A 264 -0.43 5.91 -11.25
N ILE A 265 -0.86 4.65 -11.23
CA ILE A 265 -1.01 3.87 -10.02
C ILE A 265 0.25 3.05 -9.73
N ALA A 266 0.71 3.13 -8.48
CA ALA A 266 1.71 2.23 -7.91
C ALA A 266 1.15 1.48 -6.70
N HIS A 267 1.58 0.23 -6.54
CA HIS A 267 1.44 -0.50 -5.27
C HIS A 267 2.81 -0.54 -4.59
N VAL A 268 2.94 0.07 -3.40
CA VAL A 268 4.23 0.22 -2.71
C VAL A 268 4.26 -0.64 -1.46
N TYR A 269 4.93 -1.79 -1.55
CA TYR A 269 5.13 -2.68 -0.41
C TYR A 269 6.59 -2.69 0.01
N SER A 270 6.92 -1.92 1.05
CA SER A 270 8.27 -1.88 1.60
C SER A 270 8.70 -3.23 2.17
N ARG A 271 9.99 -3.54 2.08
CA ARG A 271 10.61 -4.71 2.70
C ARG A 271 11.42 -4.35 3.96
N GLY A 272 11.15 -3.18 4.53
CA GLY A 272 11.76 -2.71 5.78
C GLY A 272 13.17 -2.15 5.62
N PRO A 273 13.83 -1.83 6.74
CA PRO A 273 15.11 -1.10 6.77
C PRO A 273 16.29 -1.88 6.16
N ASP A 274 16.18 -3.20 6.00
CA ASP A 274 17.19 -4.01 5.30
C ASP A 274 17.13 -3.83 3.76
N ALA A 275 16.05 -3.26 3.24
CA ALA A 275 15.85 -3.01 1.82
C ALA A 275 15.10 -1.67 1.56
N PRO A 276 15.66 -0.53 2.01
CA PRO A 276 14.96 0.76 2.03
C PRO A 276 14.60 1.23 0.62
N HIS A 277 15.43 0.94 -0.39
CA HIS A 277 15.14 1.23 -1.80
C HIS A 277 13.78 0.71 -2.31
N THR A 278 13.17 -0.28 -1.65
CA THR A 278 11.87 -0.82 -2.07
C THR A 278 10.70 0.13 -1.88
N ARG A 279 10.80 1.12 -0.98
CA ARG A 279 9.78 2.17 -0.82
C ARG A 279 9.77 3.20 -1.95
N TYR A 280 10.92 3.36 -2.63
CA TYR A 280 11.09 4.29 -3.76
C TYR A 280 10.94 3.63 -5.13
N PHE A 281 11.17 2.32 -5.23
CA PHE A 281 11.39 1.65 -6.52
C PHE A 281 10.27 1.90 -7.55
N HIS A 282 8.99 1.78 -7.18
CA HIS A 282 7.90 2.02 -8.13
C HIS A 282 7.72 3.50 -8.46
N LEU A 283 7.97 4.39 -7.49
CA LEU A 283 7.88 5.85 -7.68
C LEU A 283 8.97 6.31 -8.66
N ASP A 284 10.21 5.86 -8.47
CA ASP A 284 11.34 6.08 -9.38
C ASP A 284 10.98 5.64 -10.81
N GLN A 285 10.34 4.47 -10.96
CA GLN A 285 9.98 3.93 -12.28
C GLN A 285 8.87 4.72 -12.97
N ILE A 286 7.93 5.31 -12.22
CA ILE A 286 6.93 6.22 -12.78
C ILE A 286 7.61 7.49 -13.27
N GLN A 287 8.47 8.09 -12.44
CA GLN A 287 9.21 9.31 -12.80
C GLN A 287 10.09 9.11 -14.04
N ASP A 288 10.83 8.00 -14.09
CA ASP A 288 11.78 7.70 -15.17
C ASP A 288 11.11 7.31 -16.49
N THR A 289 9.81 6.97 -16.50
CA THR A 289 9.11 6.60 -17.75
C THR A 289 7.90 7.47 -18.07
N TRP A 290 6.88 7.50 -17.20
CA TRP A 290 5.60 8.13 -17.52
C TRP A 290 5.73 9.65 -17.57
N PHE A 291 6.52 10.21 -16.66
CA PHE A 291 6.68 11.66 -16.51
C PHE A 291 7.67 12.28 -17.51
N GLU A 292 8.51 11.48 -18.18
CA GLU A 292 9.45 11.99 -19.18
C GLU A 292 8.70 12.72 -20.32
N GLU A 293 7.54 12.17 -20.72
CA GLU A 293 6.70 12.75 -21.76
C GLU A 293 5.40 13.38 -21.24
N ASN A 294 4.98 13.05 -20.01
CA ASN A 294 3.72 13.50 -19.40
C ASN A 294 3.95 14.03 -17.97
N PRO A 295 4.64 15.17 -17.81
CA PRO A 295 5.05 15.69 -16.50
C PRO A 295 3.91 16.26 -15.64
N ASP A 296 2.70 16.35 -16.19
CA ASP A 296 1.51 16.85 -15.50
C ASP A 296 0.65 15.71 -14.90
N LEU A 297 1.06 14.44 -15.07
CA LEU A 297 0.38 13.29 -14.46
C LEU A 297 0.55 13.30 -12.94
N GLU A 298 -0.42 12.71 -12.25
CA GLU A 298 -0.38 12.48 -10.80
C GLU A 298 0.19 11.08 -10.47
N ILE A 299 0.72 10.92 -9.26
CA ILE A 299 1.11 9.62 -8.69
C ILE A 299 0.11 9.19 -7.63
N HIS A 300 -0.56 8.06 -7.85
CA HIS A 300 -1.53 7.49 -6.91
C HIS A 300 -0.98 6.17 -6.35
N VAL A 301 -0.71 6.13 -5.04
CA VAL A 301 -0.27 4.90 -4.35
C VAL A 301 -1.49 4.18 -3.76
N THR A 302 -2.16 3.39 -4.58
CA THR A 302 -3.50 2.85 -4.22
C THR A 302 -3.49 1.63 -3.32
N GLU A 303 -2.30 1.05 -3.12
CA GLU A 303 -2.02 0.08 -2.07
C GLU A 303 -0.60 0.26 -1.55
N TRP A 304 -0.48 0.42 -0.23
CA TRP A 304 0.84 0.42 0.41
C TRP A 304 0.83 -0.13 1.83
N ASN A 305 1.95 -0.74 2.22
CA ASN A 305 2.27 -1.16 3.59
C ASN A 305 3.67 -1.80 3.68
N LEU A 306 4.07 -2.25 4.87
CA LEU A 306 5.10 -3.28 5.00
C LEU A 306 4.62 -4.59 4.34
N ARG A 307 5.49 -5.22 3.55
CA ARG A 307 5.18 -6.41 2.78
C ARG A 307 4.86 -7.61 3.68
N SER A 308 3.62 -8.08 3.61
CA SER A 308 3.10 -9.19 4.44
C SER A 308 3.55 -10.60 4.01
N ASN A 309 3.98 -10.78 2.76
CA ASN A 309 4.33 -12.07 2.17
C ASN A 309 5.81 -12.17 1.77
N SER A 310 6.70 -11.78 2.67
CA SER A 310 8.14 -11.82 2.42
C SER A 310 8.82 -12.94 3.21
N SER A 311 9.74 -13.66 2.57
CA SER A 311 10.66 -14.57 3.28
C SER A 311 11.80 -13.84 4.01
N SER A 312 11.92 -12.52 3.78
CA SER A 312 12.91 -11.68 4.45
C SER A 312 12.41 -11.09 5.78
N LEU A 313 11.13 -11.23 6.11
CA LEU A 313 10.49 -10.68 7.31
C LEU A 313 9.89 -11.82 8.13
N ASP A 314 10.11 -11.80 9.43
CA ASP A 314 9.52 -12.71 10.41
C ASP A 314 8.21 -12.10 10.94
N GLU A 315 7.09 -12.79 10.70
CA GLU A 315 5.73 -12.36 11.09
C GLU A 315 5.58 -12.01 12.57
N ALA A 316 6.41 -12.59 13.45
CA ALA A 316 6.32 -12.37 14.89
C ALA A 316 7.35 -11.34 15.42
N GLN A 317 8.25 -10.84 14.58
CA GLN A 317 9.38 -10.02 15.02
C GLN A 317 9.57 -8.70 14.26
N ASP A 318 9.10 -8.61 13.02
CA ASP A 318 9.42 -7.48 12.14
C ASP A 318 8.20 -6.57 11.84
N TYR A 319 7.05 -6.84 12.45
CA TYR A 319 5.83 -6.04 12.29
C TYR A 319 5.55 -5.19 13.53
N GLY A 320 4.28 -5.00 13.91
CA GLY A 320 3.92 -4.20 15.09
C GLY A 320 4.51 -2.78 15.05
N LEU A 321 5.28 -2.43 16.07
CA LEU A 321 5.95 -1.13 16.17
C LEU A 321 7.06 -0.92 15.12
N PHE A 322 7.67 -1.97 14.58
CA PHE A 322 8.65 -1.81 13.50
C PHE A 322 7.99 -1.55 12.15
N GLN A 323 6.82 -2.15 11.91
CA GLN A 323 5.96 -1.75 10.81
C GLN A 323 5.51 -0.29 10.97
N ALA A 324 5.14 0.13 12.18
CA ALA A 324 4.76 1.52 12.46
C ALA A 324 5.88 2.51 12.06
N GLN A 325 7.14 2.21 12.41
CA GLN A 325 8.30 3.00 11.98
C GLN A 325 8.44 3.02 10.45
N GLU A 326 8.39 1.86 9.79
CA GLU A 326 8.48 1.80 8.31
C GLU A 326 7.28 2.47 7.60
N MET A 327 6.13 2.63 8.25
CA MET A 327 5.02 3.40 7.68
C MET A 327 5.33 4.91 7.67
N LEU A 328 6.05 5.44 8.67
CA LEU A 328 6.51 6.82 8.67
C LEU A 328 7.48 7.07 7.52
N GLU A 329 8.45 6.18 7.37
CA GLU A 329 9.44 6.17 6.28
C GLU A 329 8.79 6.17 4.88
N GLN A 330 7.73 5.38 4.70
CA GLN A 330 6.98 5.35 3.43
C GLN A 330 6.24 6.66 3.17
N VAL A 331 5.65 7.29 4.19
CA VAL A 331 4.99 8.59 4.04
C VAL A 331 6.02 9.69 3.71
N GLU A 332 7.21 9.66 4.29
CA GLU A 332 8.31 10.57 3.91
C GLU A 332 8.74 10.34 2.45
N ALA A 333 8.85 9.09 2.00
CA ALA A 333 9.11 8.77 0.60
C ALA A 333 8.00 9.32 -0.33
N PHE A 334 6.73 9.20 0.08
CA PHE A 334 5.60 9.74 -0.69
C PHE A 334 5.67 11.26 -0.81
N MET A 335 6.02 11.95 0.27
CA MET A 335 6.23 13.39 0.26
C MET A 335 7.44 13.80 -0.60
N ALA A 336 8.53 13.02 -0.57
CA ALA A 336 9.74 13.30 -1.35
C ALA A 336 9.51 13.14 -2.86
N GLU A 337 8.71 12.15 -3.25
CA GLU A 337 8.46 11.78 -4.65
C GLU A 337 7.21 12.45 -5.24
N GLY A 338 6.47 13.26 -4.46
CA GLY A 338 5.30 13.98 -4.94
C GLY A 338 4.10 13.07 -5.19
N VAL A 339 3.81 12.15 -4.27
CA VAL A 339 2.59 11.34 -4.33
C VAL A 339 1.37 12.20 -4.01
N ASP A 340 0.38 12.21 -4.91
CA ASP A 340 -0.82 13.03 -4.80
C ASP A 340 -1.86 12.41 -3.86
N ALA A 341 -2.01 11.09 -3.94
CA ALA A 341 -2.93 10.33 -3.11
C ALA A 341 -2.36 8.95 -2.76
N ALA A 342 -2.67 8.47 -1.55
CA ALA A 342 -2.27 7.14 -1.12
C ALA A 342 -3.37 6.44 -0.30
N GLN A 343 -3.56 5.14 -0.52
CA GLN A 343 -4.53 4.32 0.22
C GLN A 343 -3.84 3.11 0.88
N VAL A 344 -3.83 3.11 2.22
CA VAL A 344 -3.16 2.05 2.99
C VAL A 344 -3.93 0.74 2.86
N TRP A 345 -3.19 -0.35 2.66
CA TRP A 345 -3.76 -1.69 2.56
C TRP A 345 -3.20 -2.62 3.65
N PRO A 346 -4.02 -3.35 4.40
CA PRO A 346 -5.48 -3.28 4.53
C PRO A 346 -5.91 -2.62 5.85
N LEU A 347 -7.11 -2.02 5.87
CA LEU A 347 -7.70 -1.52 7.13
C LEU A 347 -8.08 -2.67 8.07
N ILE A 348 -8.84 -3.66 7.59
CA ILE A 348 -9.30 -4.83 8.36
C ILE A 348 -8.91 -6.10 7.61
N GLN A 349 -8.03 -6.92 8.21
CA GLN A 349 -7.56 -8.16 7.58
C GLN A 349 -6.87 -9.09 8.60
N ASN A 350 -6.58 -10.33 8.21
CA ASN A 350 -5.76 -11.29 8.98
C ASN A 350 -4.33 -11.44 8.44
N THR A 351 -3.75 -10.37 7.89
CA THR A 351 -2.35 -10.38 7.43
C THR A 351 -1.46 -9.77 8.50
N PRO A 352 -0.17 -10.16 8.58
CA PRO A 352 0.79 -9.53 9.49
C PRO A 352 0.86 -8.00 9.39
N SER A 353 0.53 -7.41 8.23
CA SER A 353 0.53 -5.96 8.02
C SER A 353 -0.79 -5.24 8.33
N ALA A 354 -1.82 -5.92 8.86
CA ALA A 354 -3.14 -5.31 9.03
C ALA A 354 -3.15 -4.17 10.07
N LEU A 355 -3.88 -3.08 9.78
CA LEU A 355 -4.07 -1.98 10.74
C LEU A 355 -5.14 -2.30 11.81
N SER A 356 -6.00 -3.27 11.52
CA SER A 356 -6.89 -3.93 12.46
C SER A 356 -6.99 -5.41 12.09
N GLU A 357 -6.71 -6.30 13.04
CA GLU A 357 -6.78 -7.74 12.81
C GLU A 357 -8.22 -8.24 12.72
N GLY A 358 -8.47 -9.28 11.91
CA GLY A 358 -9.75 -9.99 11.92
C GLY A 358 -10.55 -9.90 10.63
N MET A 359 -11.84 -10.20 10.79
CA MET A 359 -12.90 -10.03 9.79
C MET A 359 -13.94 -9.01 10.29
N SER A 360 -13.54 -8.17 11.22
CA SER A 360 -14.36 -7.13 11.83
C SER A 360 -13.42 -6.21 12.58
N TYR A 361 -13.69 -4.92 12.57
CA TYR A 361 -12.90 -3.98 13.36
C TYR A 361 -12.99 -4.32 14.86
N SER A 362 -11.84 -4.47 15.51
CA SER A 362 -11.77 -4.74 16.95
C SER A 362 -10.85 -3.80 17.72
N GLY A 363 -10.36 -2.75 17.05
CA GLY A 363 -9.32 -1.86 17.56
C GLY A 363 -8.14 -1.79 16.60
N ASN A 364 -7.34 -0.75 16.76
CA ASN A 364 -6.12 -0.55 15.99
C ASN A 364 -5.01 -1.48 16.52
N THR A 365 -4.22 -2.03 15.60
CA THR A 365 -2.91 -2.63 15.91
C THR A 365 -1.87 -1.53 16.13
N PRO A 366 -0.65 -1.82 16.58
CA PRO A 366 0.40 -0.81 16.71
C PRO A 366 0.65 0.03 15.44
N PRO A 367 0.74 -0.56 14.22
CA PRO A 367 0.83 0.24 12.99
C PRO A 367 -0.47 1.00 12.68
N GLY A 368 -1.63 0.49 13.10
CA GLY A 368 -2.91 1.22 12.99
C GLY A 368 -2.92 2.51 13.84
N GLU A 369 -2.42 2.46 15.07
CA GLU A 369 -2.28 3.67 15.91
C GLU A 369 -1.27 4.66 15.31
N MET A 370 -0.17 4.17 14.72
CA MET A 370 0.78 5.05 14.05
C MET A 370 0.16 5.73 12.82
N PHE A 371 -0.59 4.99 12.01
CA PHE A 371 -1.33 5.57 10.88
C PHE A 371 -2.32 6.64 11.35
N ALA A 372 -3.05 6.39 12.44
CA ALA A 372 -3.98 7.36 13.02
C ALA A 372 -3.26 8.64 13.52
N LEU A 373 -2.13 8.47 14.22
CA LEU A 373 -1.29 9.57 14.69
C LEU A 373 -0.79 10.45 13.53
N MET A 374 -0.29 9.80 12.47
CA MET A 374 0.18 10.49 11.26
C MET A 374 -0.97 11.21 10.54
N SER A 375 -2.10 10.54 10.33
CA SER A 375 -3.27 11.15 9.65
C SER A 375 -3.80 12.38 10.40
N GLU A 376 -3.79 12.35 11.73
CA GLU A 376 -4.25 13.49 12.54
C GLU A 376 -3.25 14.67 12.50
N ASN A 377 -1.94 14.41 12.44
CA ASN A 377 -0.93 15.42 12.76
C ASN A 377 -0.04 15.87 11.60
N LEU A 378 0.15 15.05 10.55
CA LEU A 378 1.02 15.41 9.42
C LEU A 378 0.38 16.32 8.36
N PRO A 379 -0.93 16.24 8.03
CA PRO A 379 -1.49 17.04 6.94
C PRO A 379 -1.20 18.55 7.07
N GLY A 380 -0.60 19.12 6.02
CA GLY A 380 -0.16 20.51 5.94
C GLY A 380 1.30 20.75 6.35
N MET A 381 1.98 19.76 6.93
CA MET A 381 3.39 19.88 7.32
C MET A 381 4.34 19.43 6.21
N THR A 382 5.52 20.05 6.16
CA THR A 382 6.63 19.71 5.25
C THR A 382 7.79 19.10 6.05
N MET A 383 8.53 18.16 5.46
CA MET A 383 9.69 17.53 6.11
C MET A 383 10.81 18.54 6.37
N LEU A 384 11.51 18.35 7.49
CA LEU A 384 12.75 19.02 7.86
C LEU A 384 13.92 18.06 7.63
N ASP A 385 14.90 18.48 6.83
CA ASP A 385 16.03 17.62 6.46
C ASP A 385 17.18 17.74 7.45
N PHE A 386 17.29 16.74 8.33
CA PHE A 386 18.39 16.57 9.28
C PHE A 386 19.55 15.71 8.72
N ALA A 387 19.38 15.09 7.55
CA ALA A 387 20.39 14.27 6.87
C ALA A 387 20.73 14.77 5.45
N PRO A 388 21.11 16.05 5.25
CA PRO A 388 21.21 16.69 3.93
C PRO A 388 22.36 16.21 3.04
N ASN A 389 23.14 15.23 3.49
CA ASN A 389 24.15 14.56 2.67
C ASN A 389 23.65 13.23 2.11
N ASP A 390 22.50 12.76 2.58
CA ASP A 390 21.72 11.71 1.97
C ASP A 390 20.67 12.36 1.04
N ALA A 391 20.41 11.70 -0.09
CA ALA A 391 19.44 12.21 -1.06
C ALA A 391 18.04 11.63 -0.84
N ARG A 392 17.92 10.58 -0.03
CA ARG A 392 16.66 9.85 0.19
C ARG A 392 16.24 9.75 1.65
N GLU A 393 17.14 10.04 2.57
CA GLU A 393 16.87 10.01 4.00
C GLU A 393 16.89 11.44 4.54
N THR A 394 16.00 11.76 5.48
CA THR A 394 15.85 13.12 6.04
C THR A 394 16.02 13.14 7.56
N GLU A 395 15.95 11.98 8.18
CA GLU A 395 15.99 11.75 9.61
C GLU A 395 17.41 11.84 10.18
N TYR A 396 17.50 12.33 11.42
CA TYR A 396 18.75 12.23 12.15
C TYR A 396 18.89 10.82 12.74
N GLU A 397 19.96 10.10 12.40
CA GLU A 397 20.33 8.87 13.09
C GLU A 397 21.45 9.08 14.12
N GLY A 398 21.22 8.68 15.37
CA GLY A 398 22.34 8.56 16.30
C GLY A 398 21.96 8.41 17.76
N ALA A 399 22.92 7.94 18.56
CA ALA A 399 22.71 7.63 19.99
C ALA A 399 21.60 6.61 20.25
N GLY A 400 21.28 5.77 19.26
CA GLY A 400 20.27 4.71 19.35
C GLY A 400 18.84 5.18 19.12
N ILE A 401 18.64 6.35 18.51
CA ILE A 401 17.33 6.85 18.08
C ILE A 401 17.42 7.36 16.63
N GLU A 402 16.29 7.36 15.91
CA GLU A 402 16.08 8.28 14.80
C GLU A 402 15.19 9.46 15.22
N VAL A 403 15.32 10.58 14.52
CA VAL A 403 14.47 11.76 14.70
C VAL A 403 14.02 12.27 13.33
N HIS A 404 12.72 12.13 13.09
CA HIS A 404 12.01 12.67 11.93
C HIS A 404 11.37 14.00 12.32
N GLY A 405 11.37 14.99 11.44
CA GLY A 405 10.87 16.32 11.74
C GLY A 405 10.03 16.91 10.64
N PHE A 406 8.96 17.59 11.05
CA PHE A 406 8.00 18.22 10.16
C PHE A 406 7.62 19.59 10.73
N ALA A 407 7.28 20.54 9.86
CA ALA A 407 6.83 21.87 10.25
C ALA A 407 5.86 22.47 9.24
N ASP A 408 5.08 23.46 9.66
CA ASP A 408 4.14 24.21 8.80
C ASP A 408 4.35 25.75 8.91
N GLY A 409 5.51 26.17 9.41
CA GLY A 409 5.84 27.58 9.63
C GLY A 409 5.18 28.20 10.87
N ASP A 410 4.42 27.42 11.66
CA ASP A 410 3.87 27.81 12.95
C ASP A 410 4.15 26.75 14.03
N ASP A 411 3.82 25.49 13.76
CA ASP A 411 4.06 24.33 14.61
C ASP A 411 5.24 23.48 14.10
N MET A 412 5.82 22.66 14.99
CA MET A 412 6.80 21.64 14.64
C MET A 412 6.40 20.30 15.25
N LEU A 413 6.45 19.24 14.45
CA LEU A 413 6.17 17.86 14.86
C LEU A 413 7.45 17.03 14.72
N LEU A 414 7.78 16.26 15.76
CA LEU A 414 8.88 15.31 15.74
C LEU A 414 8.37 13.91 16.05
N TYR A 415 8.82 12.93 15.27
CA TYR A 415 8.75 11.52 15.66
C TYR A 415 10.15 11.06 16.05
N ILE A 416 10.29 10.56 17.28
CA ILE A 416 11.55 10.03 17.82
C ILE A 416 11.37 8.54 18.03
N THR A 417 12.12 7.73 17.30
CA THR A 417 11.98 6.27 17.28
C THR A 417 13.11 5.60 18.05
N ALA A 418 12.83 4.43 18.63
CA ALA A 418 13.86 3.49 19.06
C ALA A 418 13.86 2.28 18.09
N PRO A 419 14.88 2.13 17.22
CA PRO A 419 14.87 1.10 16.20
C PRO A 419 15.07 -0.31 16.77
N GLN A 420 14.77 -1.31 15.94
CA GLN A 420 14.93 -2.73 16.26
C GLN A 420 16.38 -3.05 16.71
N GLY A 421 16.51 -3.89 17.73
CA GLY A 421 17.79 -4.26 18.33
C GLY A 421 18.46 -3.19 19.19
N GLY A 422 17.87 -1.99 19.33
CA GLY A 422 18.39 -0.89 20.15
C GLY A 422 18.26 -1.09 21.65
N GLY A 423 17.34 -1.96 22.09
CA GLY A 423 16.98 -2.14 23.50
C GLY A 423 16.35 -0.88 24.10
N VAL A 424 16.42 -0.72 25.43
CA VAL A 424 15.93 0.51 26.08
C VAL A 424 16.93 1.63 25.87
N VAL A 425 16.47 2.71 25.24
CA VAL A 425 17.24 3.89 24.93
C VAL A 425 16.81 5.03 25.84
N GLN A 426 17.77 5.58 26.58
CA GLN A 426 17.60 6.82 27.32
C GLN A 426 18.45 7.88 26.64
N SER A 427 17.80 8.80 25.94
CA SER A 427 18.47 9.84 25.15
C SER A 427 17.89 11.21 25.45
N GLY A 428 18.69 12.23 25.14
CA GLY A 428 18.30 13.62 25.22
C GLY A 428 18.55 14.29 23.88
N VAL A 429 17.52 14.85 23.27
CA VAL A 429 17.58 15.57 21.99
C VAL A 429 17.67 17.07 22.27
N ASP A 430 18.72 17.72 21.78
CA ASP A 430 18.92 19.17 21.96
C ASP A 430 18.30 19.95 20.79
N LEU A 431 17.13 20.55 21.04
CA LEU A 431 16.38 21.38 20.08
C LEU A 431 16.75 22.87 20.17
N ARG A 432 17.61 23.30 21.11
CA ARG A 432 18.00 24.72 21.26
C ARG A 432 18.64 25.35 20.02
N PRO A 433 19.31 24.61 19.11
CA PRO A 433 19.71 25.17 17.82
C PRO A 433 18.52 25.58 16.94
N LEU A 434 17.38 24.92 17.09
CA LEU A 434 16.18 25.09 16.25
C LEU A 434 15.16 26.03 16.88
N VAL A 435 14.85 25.79 18.16
CA VAL A 435 13.71 26.38 18.86
C VAL A 435 14.21 27.33 19.95
N ALA A 436 13.81 28.58 19.87
CA ALA A 436 14.11 29.60 20.88
C ALA A 436 13.07 29.60 22.01
N ASP A 437 11.79 29.38 21.68
CA ASP A 437 10.67 29.30 22.62
C ASP A 437 9.48 28.58 21.96
N VAL A 438 8.50 28.15 22.75
CA VAL A 438 7.26 27.50 22.28
C VAL A 438 6.04 27.98 23.07
N GLY A 439 4.87 28.04 22.44
CA GLY A 439 3.61 28.32 23.14
C GLY A 439 3.07 27.11 23.90
N GLY A 440 3.30 25.90 23.38
CA GLY A 440 2.84 24.65 23.97
C GLY A 440 3.65 23.43 23.55
N VAL A 441 3.48 22.33 24.28
CA VAL A 441 4.09 21.03 23.99
C VAL A 441 3.06 19.95 24.24
N GLU A 442 2.94 19.02 23.30
CA GLU A 442 2.17 17.79 23.44
C GLU A 442 3.07 16.60 23.13
N ALA A 443 2.98 15.54 23.95
CA ALA A 443 3.86 14.38 23.83
C ALA A 443 3.09 13.09 24.08
N VAL A 444 3.23 12.14 23.17
CA VAL A 444 2.61 10.82 23.24
C VAL A 444 3.63 9.75 22.85
N VAL A 445 3.77 8.72 23.68
CA VAL A 445 4.55 7.53 23.33
C VAL A 445 3.59 6.45 22.84
N LEU A 446 3.84 5.95 21.63
CA LEU A 446 3.26 4.73 21.10
C LEU A 446 4.18 3.55 21.47
N GLY A 447 3.60 2.60 22.21
CA GLY A 447 4.24 1.34 22.58
C GLY A 447 3.24 0.18 22.55
N VAL A 448 3.61 -0.93 23.18
CA VAL A 448 2.75 -2.11 23.34
C VAL A 448 2.53 -2.45 24.80
N ALA A 449 1.47 -3.21 25.10
CA ALA A 449 1.16 -3.55 26.48
C ALA A 449 2.30 -4.36 27.16
N PRO A 450 2.50 -4.21 28.49
CA PRO A 450 3.63 -4.81 29.17
C PRO A 450 3.74 -6.34 28.98
N GLY A 451 4.86 -6.77 28.42
CA GLY A 451 5.18 -8.19 28.20
C GLY A 451 4.78 -8.75 26.84
N GLN A 452 4.20 -7.92 25.97
CA GLN A 452 3.99 -8.25 24.55
C GLN A 452 5.23 -7.89 23.72
N ALA A 453 5.31 -8.43 22.50
CA ALA A 453 6.46 -8.28 21.63
C ALA A 453 6.27 -7.04 20.73
N PRO A 454 7.23 -6.09 20.68
CA PRO A 454 7.07 -4.88 19.87
C PRO A 454 6.93 -5.19 18.38
N GLY A 455 7.50 -6.31 17.90
CA GLY A 455 7.44 -6.75 16.51
C GLY A 455 6.21 -7.57 16.11
N ASP A 456 5.27 -7.79 17.02
CA ASP A 456 4.08 -8.62 16.78
C ASP A 456 2.85 -7.71 16.60
N THR A 457 2.23 -7.77 15.42
CA THR A 457 1.02 -6.98 15.06
C THR A 457 -0.17 -7.25 15.96
N SER A 458 -0.24 -8.44 16.57
CA SER A 458 -1.30 -8.80 17.51
C SER A 458 -1.11 -8.24 18.91
N SER A 459 -0.02 -7.50 19.15
CA SER A 459 0.19 -6.80 20.42
C SER A 459 -0.82 -5.67 20.59
N ASP A 460 -1.30 -5.51 21.82
CA ASP A 460 -2.18 -4.41 22.19
C ASP A 460 -1.38 -3.10 22.17
N ALA A 461 -1.72 -2.20 21.25
CA ALA A 461 -1.12 -0.87 21.17
C ALA A 461 -1.48 -0.04 22.41
N VAL A 462 -0.53 0.77 22.88
CA VAL A 462 -0.69 1.65 24.05
C VAL A 462 -0.17 3.04 23.71
N LEU A 463 -1.04 4.04 23.84
CA LEU A 463 -0.69 5.46 23.78
C LEU A 463 -0.55 6.03 25.19
N GLU A 464 0.67 6.40 25.58
CA GLU A 464 0.96 7.08 26.83
C GLU A 464 1.16 8.57 26.60
N ARG A 465 0.22 9.41 27.08
CA ARG A 465 0.40 10.86 27.08
C ARG A 465 1.35 11.27 28.20
N LEU A 466 2.42 11.98 27.84
CA LEU A 466 3.40 12.47 28.78
C LEU A 466 3.06 13.89 29.24
N GLU A 467 3.43 14.22 30.48
CA GLU A 467 3.34 15.59 30.96
C GLU A 467 4.45 16.44 30.33
N PRO A 468 4.14 17.63 29.77
CA PRO A 468 5.12 18.46 29.06
C PRO A 468 6.42 18.73 29.83
N ASP A 469 6.32 19.03 31.12
CA ASP A 469 7.47 19.33 31.99
C ASP A 469 8.37 18.11 32.28
N GLU A 470 7.91 16.88 31.98
CA GLU A 470 8.68 15.65 32.15
C GLU A 470 9.51 15.28 30.92
N VAL A 471 9.09 15.76 29.74
CA VAL A 471 9.70 15.43 28.44
C VAL A 471 10.45 16.61 27.84
N TYR A 472 10.02 17.86 28.08
CA TYR A 472 10.61 19.05 27.47
C TYR A 472 11.03 20.09 28.53
N ASP A 473 12.33 20.39 28.60
CA ASP A 473 12.87 21.45 29.47
C ASP A 473 13.83 22.36 28.68
N ALA A 474 13.41 23.61 28.46
CA ALA A 474 14.22 24.67 27.87
C ALA A 474 14.95 24.27 26.57
N GLY A 475 14.21 23.63 25.64
CA GLY A 475 14.72 23.16 24.35
C GLY A 475 15.46 21.82 24.41
N MET A 476 15.43 21.12 25.54
CA MET A 476 15.91 19.74 25.65
C MET A 476 14.72 18.80 25.71
N VAL A 477 14.72 17.75 24.89
CA VAL A 477 13.77 16.64 24.98
C VAL A 477 14.46 15.49 25.69
N ASP A 478 13.97 15.09 26.86
CA ASP A 478 14.45 13.91 27.58
C ASP A 478 13.44 12.77 27.38
N VAL A 479 13.90 11.66 26.81
CA VAL A 479 13.02 10.51 26.52
C VAL A 479 13.67 9.19 26.93
N VAL A 480 12.82 8.28 27.39
CA VAL A 480 13.15 6.86 27.58
C VAL A 480 12.19 6.07 26.71
N LEU A 481 12.74 5.39 25.71
CA LEU A 481 11.99 4.52 24.80
C LEU A 481 12.49 3.09 24.95
N ALA A 482 11.59 2.14 25.09
CA ALA A 482 11.87 0.74 24.84
C ALA A 482 12.03 0.48 23.34
N GLU A 483 12.57 -0.68 23.00
CA GLU A 483 12.74 -1.09 21.62
C GLU A 483 11.41 -1.04 20.85
N GLY A 484 11.41 -0.40 19.68
CA GLY A 484 10.23 -0.18 18.84
C GLY A 484 9.40 1.05 19.23
N GLU A 485 9.48 1.56 20.46
CA GLU A 485 8.62 2.68 20.88
C GLU A 485 8.89 3.95 20.08
N ILE A 486 7.82 4.72 19.87
CA ILE A 486 7.83 5.95 19.07
C ILE A 486 7.27 7.08 19.95
N LEU A 487 8.04 8.15 20.15
CA LEU A 487 7.54 9.39 20.74
C LEU A 487 7.09 10.34 19.62
N GLN A 488 5.82 10.70 19.60
CA GLN A 488 5.32 11.88 18.90
C GLN A 488 5.43 13.09 19.83
N LEU A 489 6.17 14.12 19.42
CA LEU A 489 6.32 15.39 20.12
C LEU A 489 5.86 16.54 19.21
N ARG A 490 4.79 17.22 19.59
CA ARG A 490 4.31 18.43 18.92
C ARG A 490 4.68 19.66 19.72
N LEU A 491 5.36 20.61 19.09
CA LEU A 491 5.65 21.93 19.60
C LEU A 491 4.70 22.92 18.92
N ILE A 492 3.96 23.68 19.73
CA ILE A 492 2.90 24.57 19.26
C ILE A 492 3.35 26.02 19.36
N ASP A 493 2.99 26.86 18.38
CA ASP A 493 3.38 28.28 18.29
C ASP A 493 4.92 28.43 18.45
N VAL A 494 5.69 27.74 17.59
CA VAL A 494 7.15 27.69 17.65
C VAL A 494 7.74 29.06 17.35
N ILE A 495 8.65 29.50 18.21
CA ILE A 495 9.52 30.65 17.93
C ILE A 495 10.88 30.07 17.51
N PRO A 496 11.22 30.04 16.21
CA PRO A 496 12.48 29.49 15.75
C PRO A 496 13.66 30.38 16.17
N THR A 497 14.85 29.80 16.24
CA THR A 497 16.08 30.59 16.36
C THR A 497 16.30 31.40 15.08
N ALA A 498 17.13 32.45 15.17
CA ALA A 498 17.44 33.28 14.01
C ALA A 498 18.12 32.51 12.86
N GLU A 499 18.79 31.39 13.17
CA GLU A 499 19.47 30.54 12.18
C GLU A 499 18.48 29.56 11.52
N PHE A 500 17.51 29.05 12.27
CA PHE A 500 16.49 28.11 11.76
C PHE A 500 15.30 28.79 11.09
N ALA A 501 15.00 30.05 11.44
CA ALA A 501 13.83 30.78 10.93
C ALA A 501 13.65 30.74 9.40
N PRO A 502 14.71 30.87 8.55
CA PRO A 502 14.52 30.79 7.10
C PRO A 502 14.02 29.43 6.60
N VAL A 503 14.43 28.34 7.25
CA VAL A 503 13.99 26.97 6.91
C VAL A 503 12.59 26.72 7.48
N PHE A 504 12.32 27.18 8.70
CA PHE A 504 10.98 27.09 9.29
C PHE A 504 9.94 27.88 8.48
N ASP A 505 10.28 29.10 8.06
CA ASP A 505 9.40 29.92 7.23
C ASP A 505 9.15 29.30 5.83
N SER A 506 10.06 28.44 5.35
CA SER A 506 9.90 27.76 4.06
C SER A 506 8.93 26.58 4.10
N THR A 507 8.58 26.10 5.29
CA THR A 507 7.59 25.03 5.46
C THR A 507 6.18 25.59 5.58
N ALA A 508 6.02 26.92 5.58
CA ALA A 508 4.71 27.55 5.66
C ALA A 508 3.83 27.20 4.45
N PRO A 509 2.51 26.99 4.63
CA PRO A 509 1.61 26.69 3.53
C PRO A 509 1.74 27.68 2.36
N GLY A 510 2.08 27.16 1.18
CA GLY A 510 2.27 27.94 -0.05
C GLY A 510 3.61 28.69 -0.14
N ALA A 511 4.55 28.46 0.78
CA ALA A 511 5.94 28.86 0.61
C ALA A 511 6.59 28.01 -0.50
N GLY A 512 7.46 28.63 -1.31
CA GLY A 512 8.26 27.90 -2.28
C GLY A 512 9.53 27.34 -1.65
N PRO A 513 10.14 26.28 -2.21
CA PRO A 513 11.34 25.68 -1.68
C PRO A 513 12.47 26.71 -1.59
N VAL A 514 13.17 26.75 -0.44
CA VAL A 514 14.35 27.60 -0.26
C VAL A 514 15.57 26.85 -0.81
N ASP A 515 16.24 27.47 -1.77
CA ASP A 515 17.50 26.97 -2.32
C ASP A 515 18.56 26.89 -1.18
N PRO A 516 19.08 25.71 -0.83
CA PRO A 516 20.10 25.57 0.22
C PRO A 516 21.38 26.36 -0.08
N ALA A 517 21.66 26.70 -1.35
CA ALA A 517 22.77 27.57 -1.72
C ALA A 517 22.56 29.04 -1.30
N ALA A 518 21.32 29.50 -1.12
CA ALA A 518 21.00 30.87 -0.72
C ALA A 518 21.24 31.11 0.79
N VAL A 519 21.16 30.06 1.62
CA VAL A 519 21.37 30.14 3.08
C VAL A 519 22.86 30.21 3.43
N SER A 520 23.72 29.61 2.61
CA SER A 520 25.18 29.59 2.77
C SER A 520 25.86 30.95 2.54
N ASP A 521 25.37 31.76 1.60
CA ASP A 521 26.08 32.98 1.17
C ASP A 521 25.92 34.17 2.13
N ASP A 522 24.84 34.24 2.92
CA ASP A 522 24.57 35.41 3.79
C ASP A 522 25.26 35.33 5.17
N LEU A 523 25.87 34.19 5.51
CA LEU A 523 26.55 33.97 6.80
C LEU A 523 28.07 34.23 6.78
N THR A 524 28.65 34.65 5.64
CA THR A 524 30.12 34.79 5.51
C THR A 524 30.69 36.21 5.39
N GLU A 525 29.89 37.28 5.36
CA GLU A 525 30.41 38.66 5.38
C GLU A 525 30.21 39.38 6.72
N VAL A 526 30.93 38.94 7.76
CA VAL A 526 31.34 39.84 8.84
C VAL A 526 32.76 40.33 8.53
N ASP A 527 32.85 41.45 7.80
CA ASP A 527 34.09 42.17 7.57
C ASP A 527 34.61 42.78 8.89
N LEU A 528 35.50 42.03 9.55
CA LEU A 528 36.33 42.51 10.64
C LEU A 528 37.48 43.37 10.11
N SER A 529 37.17 44.50 9.46
CA SER A 529 38.17 45.54 9.18
C SER A 529 37.59 46.94 9.01
N ASP A 530 37.30 47.62 10.12
CA ASP A 530 38.04 48.86 10.38
C ASP A 530 37.80 49.40 11.79
N SER A 531 38.89 49.85 12.41
CA SER A 531 38.85 50.58 13.67
C SER A 531 39.42 51.97 13.43
N ALA A 532 38.68 52.97 13.94
CA ALA A 532 38.98 54.40 14.07
C ALA A 532 38.51 55.31 12.91
N GLU A 533 37.43 56.06 13.15
CA GLU A 533 37.51 57.51 13.38
C GLU A 533 36.21 58.08 13.98
N VAL A 534 36.35 59.24 14.62
CA VAL A 534 35.41 59.91 15.52
C VAL A 534 34.68 61.04 14.79
N ASP A 535 33.47 61.38 15.27
CA ASP A 535 32.66 62.59 15.07
C ASP A 535 31.80 62.74 13.79
N ALA A 536 30.47 62.64 13.93
CA ALA A 536 29.58 63.81 14.08
C ALA A 536 28.09 63.41 13.91
N LEU A 537 27.24 63.81 14.86
CA LEU A 537 25.77 63.88 14.70
C LEU A 537 25.40 64.83 13.54
N PRO A 538 24.30 64.57 12.81
CA PRO A 538 23.09 65.35 13.07
C PRO A 538 21.72 64.67 12.83
N ASP A 539 20.76 65.13 13.62
CA ASP A 539 19.32 65.35 13.35
C ASP A 539 18.42 64.28 12.71
N MET A 540 17.55 63.75 13.56
CA MET A 540 16.21 63.23 13.24
C MET A 540 15.32 64.31 12.60
N PRO A 541 14.35 63.89 11.77
CA PRO A 541 12.98 64.30 12.08
C PRO A 541 11.99 63.13 12.05
N ALA A 542 11.08 63.16 13.01
CA ALA A 542 9.92 62.30 13.14
C ALA A 542 8.82 62.67 12.14
N THR A 543 8.16 61.67 11.55
CA THR A 543 6.77 61.77 11.09
C THR A 543 6.08 60.41 11.11
N ALA A 544 4.86 60.41 11.66
CA ALA A 544 3.96 59.29 11.92
C ALA A 544 3.20 58.81 10.64
N PRO A 545 2.49 57.66 10.68
CA PRO A 545 2.02 56.95 9.48
C PRO A 545 0.64 57.43 9.00
N GLU A 546 0.43 57.41 7.68
CA GLU A 546 -0.88 57.59 7.05
C GLU A 546 -1.61 56.24 6.89
N GLN A 547 -2.85 56.19 7.39
CA GLN A 547 -3.85 55.14 7.21
C GLN A 547 -4.56 55.27 5.87
N LEU A 548 -4.87 54.14 5.20
CA LEU A 548 -6.04 53.90 4.32
C LEU A 548 -6.25 52.37 4.16
N PRO A 549 -7.42 51.85 3.71
CA PRO A 549 -8.67 51.73 4.45
C PRO A 549 -9.21 50.28 4.54
N VAL A 550 -10.08 50.05 5.52
CA VAL A 550 -10.85 48.83 5.77
C VAL A 550 -11.91 48.59 4.69
N ILE A 551 -11.98 47.37 4.15
CA ILE A 551 -13.17 46.81 3.49
C ILE A 551 -13.52 45.49 4.19
N ALA A 552 -14.78 45.40 4.61
CA ALA A 552 -15.34 44.36 5.46
C ALA A 552 -15.73 43.09 4.68
N ALA A 553 -15.46 41.93 5.28
CA ALA A 553 -16.06 40.64 4.97
C ALA A 553 -17.46 40.52 5.61
N PRO A 554 -18.37 39.68 5.08
CA PRO A 554 -19.59 39.29 5.78
C PRO A 554 -19.38 37.99 6.60
N ASP A 555 -19.79 38.07 7.87
CA ASP A 555 -19.92 36.99 8.84
C ASP A 555 -20.99 35.95 8.44
N VAL A 556 -20.69 34.65 8.66
CA VAL A 556 -21.65 33.68 9.17
C VAL A 556 -20.95 32.77 10.18
N ALA A 557 -21.16 33.03 11.47
CA ALA A 557 -20.78 32.16 12.57
C ALA A 557 -21.89 31.14 12.85
N MET A 558 -21.55 29.85 12.97
CA MET A 558 -22.35 28.87 13.71
C MET A 558 -21.57 28.39 14.93
N VAL A 559 -22.27 28.45 16.05
CA VAL A 559 -21.83 28.18 17.41
C VAL A 559 -22.23 26.74 17.75
N MET A 560 -21.29 25.91 18.21
CA MET A 560 -21.58 24.69 18.96
C MET A 560 -20.81 24.76 20.28
N GLY A 561 -21.57 24.92 21.37
CA GLY A 561 -21.04 25.01 22.73
C GLY A 561 -21.00 23.65 23.39
N PHE A 562 -19.83 23.29 23.90
CA PHE A 562 -19.65 22.27 24.92
C PHE A 562 -20.04 22.85 26.29
N THR A 563 -20.74 22.06 27.10
CA THR A 563 -20.84 22.28 28.55
C THR A 563 -20.58 20.97 29.28
N GLU A 564 -19.40 20.88 29.89
CA GLU A 564 -19.15 20.05 31.06
C GLU A 564 -19.57 20.80 32.33
N ASN A 565 -20.07 20.08 33.33
CA ASN A 565 -20.06 20.50 34.73
C ASN A 565 -20.05 19.26 35.61
N GLY A 566 -18.89 18.99 36.22
CA GLY A 566 -18.78 18.13 37.38
C GLY A 566 -19.00 18.93 38.68
N GLN A 567 -19.67 18.32 39.66
CA GLN A 567 -19.26 18.32 41.08
C GLN A 567 -20.25 17.51 41.94
N THR A 568 -19.68 16.55 42.69
CA THR A 568 -20.28 15.84 43.83
C THR A 568 -20.33 16.75 45.08
N PRO A 569 -21.14 16.45 46.12
CA PRO A 569 -20.70 15.49 47.16
C PRO A 569 -21.81 14.63 47.83
N ASP A 570 -21.44 13.37 48.11
CA ASP A 570 -21.66 12.53 49.30
C ASP A 570 -22.97 12.63 50.14
N THR A 571 -23.69 11.50 50.30
CA THR A 571 -24.03 10.87 51.61
C THR A 571 -24.96 9.65 51.46
N GLY A 572 -24.53 8.49 52.01
CA GLY A 572 -25.35 7.67 52.93
C GLY A 572 -26.29 6.55 52.43
N LEU A 573 -25.85 5.30 52.60
CA LEU A 573 -26.54 4.12 53.18
C LEU A 573 -28.08 3.95 53.06
N HIS A 574 -28.55 2.88 52.38
CA HIS A 574 -29.32 1.73 52.96
C HIS A 574 -30.13 0.95 51.89
N ASP A 575 -29.93 -0.38 51.90
CA ASP A 575 -30.90 -1.49 51.83
C ASP A 575 -32.20 -1.44 50.99
N ALA A 576 -32.29 -2.47 50.12
CA ALA A 576 -33.35 -3.49 50.06
C ALA A 576 -34.75 -3.23 49.44
N GLU A 577 -35.12 -4.22 48.62
CA GLU A 577 -36.44 -4.86 48.46
C GLU A 577 -37.54 -4.23 47.58
N THR A 578 -37.82 -4.95 46.48
CA THR A 578 -39.11 -5.48 45.98
C THR A 578 -40.43 -4.78 46.30
N GLU A 579 -41.26 -4.64 45.25
CA GLU A 579 -42.70 -4.99 45.11
C GLU A 579 -43.40 -3.97 44.16
N VAL A 580 -44.04 -4.28 43.02
CA VAL A 580 -45.11 -5.23 42.63
C VAL A 580 -46.36 -4.43 42.14
N TRP A 581 -46.67 -4.59 40.83
CA TRP A 581 -48.01 -4.67 40.16
C TRP A 581 -48.81 -3.37 39.90
N PRO A 582 -49.92 -3.36 39.09
CA PRO A 582 -50.58 -4.46 38.33
C PRO A 582 -51.15 -4.17 36.89
N ASN A 583 -51.32 -5.28 36.14
CA ASN A 583 -52.51 -5.81 35.42
C ASN A 583 -53.15 -5.19 34.16
N PHE A 584 -53.46 -6.12 33.23
CA PHE A 584 -54.76 -6.51 32.60
C PHE A 584 -54.56 -6.74 31.07
N PHE A 585 -54.91 -7.83 30.38
CA PHE A 585 -55.97 -8.86 30.46
C PHE A 585 -55.50 -10.17 29.78
N ASP A 586 -56.08 -11.30 30.19
CA ASP A 586 -56.08 -12.67 29.61
C ASP A 586 -57.58 -13.08 29.45
N PRO A 587 -58.04 -14.26 28.99
CA PRO A 587 -57.60 -15.27 27.99
C PRO A 587 -58.75 -15.64 26.99
N ASP A 588 -58.50 -16.52 25.99
CA ASP A 588 -59.22 -17.82 25.86
C ASP A 588 -58.58 -18.75 24.77
N PRO A 589 -58.62 -20.10 24.92
CA PRO A 589 -57.74 -21.06 24.25
C PRO A 589 -58.44 -21.96 23.22
N GLY A 590 -57.69 -22.82 22.51
CA GLY A 590 -58.31 -23.94 21.79
C GLY A 590 -57.44 -24.77 20.85
N ALA A 591 -56.69 -25.71 21.42
CA ALA A 591 -56.44 -27.10 20.96
C ALA A 591 -55.74 -27.40 19.61
N GLY A 592 -54.68 -28.23 19.69
CA GLY A 592 -54.37 -29.20 18.66
C GLY A 592 -52.91 -29.68 18.57
N ASP A 593 -52.58 -30.73 19.32
CA ASP A 593 -51.40 -31.61 19.23
C ASP A 593 -50.61 -31.65 17.89
N ARG A 594 -49.27 -31.58 17.96
CA ARG A 594 -48.37 -32.72 17.65
C ARG A 594 -46.87 -32.42 17.86
N ILE A 595 -46.32 -33.19 18.81
CA ILE A 595 -44.96 -33.74 18.98
C ILE A 595 -44.01 -33.63 17.77
N THR A 596 -42.84 -33.02 17.97
CA THR A 596 -41.52 -33.72 17.98
C THR A 596 -40.44 -32.81 18.59
N GLU A 597 -39.68 -33.38 19.53
CA GLU A 597 -38.45 -32.82 20.10
C GLU A 597 -37.38 -32.64 19.02
N VAL A 598 -36.71 -31.49 19.01
CA VAL A 598 -35.29 -31.40 18.68
C VAL A 598 -34.63 -30.54 19.75
N GLN A 599 -33.62 -31.14 20.36
CA GLN A 599 -32.78 -30.57 21.40
C GLN A 599 -31.85 -29.50 20.83
N ASP A 600 -31.77 -28.43 21.61
CA ASP A 600 -30.62 -27.58 21.89
C ASP A 600 -29.24 -28.18 21.52
N ASN A 601 -28.48 -27.43 20.71
CA ASN A 601 -27.02 -27.35 20.73
C ASN A 601 -26.57 -26.16 19.86
N GLY A 602 -26.25 -25.04 20.50
CA GLY A 602 -25.35 -24.02 19.95
C GLY A 602 -23.87 -24.50 19.94
N PRO A 603 -22.92 -23.60 19.64
CA PRO A 603 -22.28 -23.56 18.33
C PRO A 603 -20.82 -24.08 18.33
N ARG A 604 -20.33 -24.49 17.17
CA ARG A 604 -18.90 -24.44 16.84
C ARG A 604 -18.77 -23.79 15.47
N ALA A 605 -18.39 -22.52 15.48
CA ALA A 605 -17.82 -21.86 14.32
C ALA A 605 -16.52 -22.58 13.97
N ALA A 606 -16.39 -22.99 12.71
CA ALA A 606 -15.11 -23.37 12.14
C ALA A 606 -14.37 -22.06 11.83
N GLN A 607 -13.24 -21.83 12.51
CA GLN A 607 -12.16 -21.03 11.93
C GLN A 607 -11.75 -21.75 10.65
N GLN A 608 -12.03 -21.15 9.50
CA GLN A 608 -11.44 -21.56 8.24
C GLN A 608 -10.33 -20.57 7.92
N ASP A 609 -9.17 -21.16 7.64
CA ASP A 609 -7.90 -20.50 7.40
C ASP A 609 -7.92 -19.97 5.96
N TRP A 610 -8.07 -18.66 5.80
CA TRP A 610 -8.15 -17.98 4.50
C TRP A 610 -6.77 -17.81 3.83
N ALA A 611 -5.70 -18.25 4.49
CA ALA A 611 -4.34 -18.25 3.95
C ALA A 611 -4.19 -19.12 2.69
N GLU A 612 -4.99 -20.18 2.51
CA GLU A 612 -4.94 -21.04 1.31
C GLU A 612 -5.63 -20.45 0.07
N LEU A 613 -6.53 -19.47 0.24
CA LEU A 613 -7.23 -18.82 -0.89
C LEU A 613 -6.48 -17.57 -1.40
N MET A 614 -5.55 -17.04 -0.60
CA MET A 614 -4.73 -15.86 -0.93
C MET A 614 -3.23 -16.17 -0.93
N SER A 615 -2.82 -17.45 -0.85
CA SER A 615 -1.42 -17.82 -1.05
C SER A 615 -1.08 -17.61 -2.52
N PHE A 616 -0.20 -16.67 -2.81
CA PHE A 616 0.51 -16.63 -4.08
C PHE A 616 1.19 -17.98 -4.26
N GLY A 617 0.62 -18.81 -5.15
CA GLY A 617 1.08 -20.17 -5.36
C GLY A 617 2.55 -20.16 -5.81
N GLU A 618 3.37 -20.99 -5.18
CA GLU A 618 4.62 -21.41 -5.80
C GLU A 618 4.31 -22.03 -7.17
N PRO A 619 5.19 -21.85 -8.18
CA PRO A 619 4.90 -22.29 -9.54
C PRO A 619 4.78 -23.83 -9.60
N GLU A 620 3.56 -24.32 -9.78
CA GLU A 620 3.33 -25.65 -10.33
C GLU A 620 3.81 -25.66 -11.80
N PRO A 621 4.52 -26.71 -12.25
CA PRO A 621 5.18 -26.73 -13.55
C PRO A 621 4.15 -26.70 -14.68
N SER A 622 4.05 -25.57 -15.37
CA SER A 622 3.19 -25.42 -16.54
C SER A 622 3.56 -26.46 -17.60
N GLY A 623 2.54 -27.17 -18.08
CA GLY A 623 2.68 -28.18 -19.10
C GLY A 623 3.19 -27.57 -20.41
N THR A 624 4.34 -28.05 -20.89
CA THR A 624 4.90 -27.89 -22.24
C THR A 624 4.17 -26.89 -23.14
N VAL A 625 4.56 -25.62 -23.03
CA VAL A 625 4.34 -24.62 -24.07
C VAL A 625 5.11 -25.07 -25.32
N GLY A 626 4.38 -25.24 -26.42
CA GLY A 626 4.98 -25.55 -27.71
C GLY A 626 5.93 -24.43 -28.11
N ALA A 627 7.19 -24.77 -28.37
CA ALA A 627 8.21 -23.84 -28.84
C ALA A 627 7.68 -22.92 -29.95
N ARG A 628 7.74 -21.60 -29.72
CA ARG A 628 7.47 -20.55 -30.71
C ARG A 628 8.44 -20.72 -31.90
N PRO A 629 8.00 -20.65 -33.15
CA PRO A 629 8.91 -20.61 -34.29
C PRO A 629 9.49 -19.19 -34.43
N ILE A 630 10.78 -19.05 -34.13
CA ILE A 630 11.60 -17.86 -34.37
C ILE A 630 11.60 -17.55 -35.88
N GLN A 631 11.05 -16.39 -36.28
CA GLN A 631 11.19 -15.92 -37.66
C GLN A 631 12.58 -15.31 -37.87
N GLY A 632 13.48 -16.11 -38.44
CA GLY A 632 14.78 -15.65 -38.92
C GLY A 632 14.64 -14.67 -40.09
N ALA A 633 15.12 -13.45 -39.87
CA ALA A 633 15.33 -12.44 -40.91
C ALA A 633 16.16 -13.01 -42.07
N ASN A 634 15.58 -13.10 -43.28
CA ASN A 634 16.24 -13.01 -44.59
C ASN A 634 15.22 -13.17 -45.73
N GLY A 635 14.79 -12.06 -46.36
CA GLY A 635 14.04 -12.11 -47.63
C GLY A 635 13.58 -10.73 -48.12
N PRO A 636 13.65 -10.41 -49.43
CA PRO A 636 13.66 -9.03 -49.91
C PRO A 636 12.27 -8.43 -50.12
N VAL A 637 12.22 -7.10 -49.94
CA VAL A 637 11.11 -6.20 -50.27
C VAL A 637 10.62 -6.38 -51.71
N PRO A 638 9.28 -6.35 -51.94
CA PRO A 638 8.71 -5.88 -53.19
C PRO A 638 7.84 -4.62 -53.00
N GLU A 639 8.06 -3.65 -53.89
CA GLU A 639 7.25 -2.45 -54.09
C GLU A 639 5.85 -2.75 -54.65
N ASP A 640 4.90 -1.89 -54.27
CA ASP A 640 3.65 -1.47 -54.93
C ASP A 640 2.53 -2.49 -55.23
N GLY A 641 1.33 -2.20 -54.68
CA GLY A 641 0.08 -2.52 -55.39
C GLY A 641 -1.21 -2.71 -54.57
N THR A 642 -1.87 -1.60 -54.23
CA THR A 642 -3.34 -1.38 -54.23
C THR A 642 -4.32 -2.34 -53.52
N ALA A 643 -5.12 -1.74 -52.65
CA ALA A 643 -6.35 -2.21 -52.01
C ALA A 643 -7.33 -2.97 -52.93
N GLY A 644 -7.98 -4.00 -52.36
CA GLY A 644 -9.12 -4.69 -52.94
C GLY A 644 -9.80 -5.65 -51.96
N ASP A 645 -11.07 -5.37 -51.66
CA ASP A 645 -12.04 -6.14 -50.87
C ASP A 645 -11.98 -7.67 -51.04
N LEU A 646 -12.06 -8.41 -49.93
CA LEU A 646 -12.25 -9.86 -49.92
C LEU A 646 -13.23 -10.30 -48.81
N TRP A 647 -14.46 -9.77 -48.90
CA TRP A 647 -15.64 -10.22 -48.14
C TRP A 647 -16.55 -11.16 -48.96
N ALA A 648 -15.98 -12.02 -49.81
CA ALA A 648 -16.79 -12.94 -50.62
C ALA A 648 -16.06 -14.25 -50.94
N GLU A 649 -15.98 -15.17 -49.97
CA GLU A 649 -16.02 -16.62 -50.24
C GLU A 649 -16.29 -17.41 -48.95
N ILE A 650 -17.56 -17.47 -48.56
CA ILE A 650 -18.09 -18.48 -47.63
C ILE A 650 -18.83 -19.53 -48.47
N HIS A 651 -18.66 -20.80 -48.08
CA HIS A 651 -19.44 -22.00 -48.37
C HIS A 651 -18.81 -23.03 -49.32
N GLU A 652 -18.11 -24.01 -48.75
CA GLU A 652 -18.50 -25.42 -48.88
C GLU A 652 -17.71 -26.31 -47.90
N LEU A 653 -18.37 -27.36 -47.40
CA LEU A 653 -17.86 -28.52 -46.63
C LEU A 653 -17.93 -28.48 -45.09
N LEU A 654 -19.14 -28.75 -44.58
CA LEU A 654 -19.32 -29.61 -43.40
C LEU A 654 -19.18 -31.09 -43.82
N PRO A 655 -18.72 -31.98 -42.92
CA PRO A 655 -19.69 -32.85 -42.25
C PRO A 655 -19.44 -33.13 -40.76
N ARG A 656 -20.54 -33.60 -40.15
CA ARG A 656 -20.80 -34.02 -38.76
C ARG A 656 -19.98 -35.24 -38.30
N GLU A 657 -19.60 -35.27 -37.01
CA GLU A 657 -20.04 -36.21 -35.95
C GLU A 657 -19.06 -36.16 -34.75
N ALA A 658 -19.59 -36.00 -33.53
CA ALA A 658 -18.84 -35.98 -32.27
C ALA A 658 -18.81 -37.38 -31.62
N PRO A 659 -17.71 -37.83 -30.99
CA PRO A 659 -17.71 -39.04 -30.19
C PRO A 659 -18.07 -38.74 -28.71
N VAL A 660 -18.88 -39.63 -28.15
CA VAL A 660 -19.23 -39.71 -26.72
C VAL A 660 -18.11 -40.45 -25.96
N PRO A 661 -17.66 -40.01 -24.77
CA PRO A 661 -16.70 -40.77 -23.97
C PRO A 661 -17.39 -41.90 -23.17
N ALA A 662 -16.73 -43.05 -23.10
CA ALA A 662 -17.13 -44.22 -22.31
C ALA A 662 -16.66 -44.11 -20.84
N PRO A 663 -17.30 -44.81 -19.87
CA PRO A 663 -16.98 -44.67 -18.45
C PRO A 663 -15.71 -45.46 -18.10
N THR A 664 -14.81 -44.85 -17.33
CA THR A 664 -13.61 -45.49 -16.81
C THR A 664 -13.92 -46.35 -15.57
N THR A 665 -13.39 -47.57 -15.58
CA THR A 665 -13.38 -48.52 -14.46
C THR A 665 -12.13 -48.29 -13.58
N ALA A 666 -12.29 -48.50 -12.27
CA ALA A 666 -11.31 -48.34 -11.19
C ALA A 666 -9.86 -48.76 -11.53
N ALA A 667 -8.91 -47.89 -11.20
CA ALA A 667 -7.47 -48.14 -11.26
C ALA A 667 -6.98 -48.92 -10.03
N ASP A 668 -5.94 -49.73 -10.24
CA ASP A 668 -5.25 -50.55 -9.24
C ASP A 668 -4.51 -49.65 -8.21
N PRO A 669 -4.69 -49.84 -6.89
CA PRO A 669 -4.02 -49.04 -5.86
C PRO A 669 -2.49 -49.04 -5.96
N ALA A 670 -1.89 -50.10 -6.53
CA ALA A 670 -0.45 -50.17 -6.72
C ALA A 670 0.05 -49.25 -7.84
N GLU A 671 -0.80 -48.95 -8.83
CA GLU A 671 -0.49 -48.07 -9.96
C GLU A 671 -0.65 -46.60 -9.55
N ALA A 672 -1.66 -46.29 -8.72
CA ALA A 672 -1.85 -44.96 -8.13
C ALA A 672 -0.69 -44.57 -7.18
N ALA A 673 -0.13 -45.53 -6.42
CA ALA A 673 1.01 -45.27 -5.55
C ALA A 673 2.33 -45.04 -6.34
N GLN A 674 2.48 -45.65 -7.51
CA GLN A 674 3.65 -45.43 -8.37
C GLN A 674 3.57 -44.09 -9.11
N GLU A 675 2.38 -43.67 -9.51
CA GLU A 675 2.15 -42.37 -10.14
C GLU A 675 2.37 -41.21 -9.15
N LEU A 676 1.95 -41.39 -7.89
CA LEU A 676 2.18 -40.42 -6.82
C LEU A 676 3.68 -40.25 -6.50
N LEU A 677 4.45 -41.35 -6.45
CA LEU A 677 5.90 -41.29 -6.23
C LEU A 677 6.66 -40.66 -7.41
N ARG A 678 6.11 -40.77 -8.62
CA ARG A 678 6.65 -40.17 -9.84
C ARG A 678 6.38 -38.67 -9.92
N LEU A 679 5.18 -38.23 -9.49
CA LEU A 679 4.82 -36.82 -9.35
C LEU A 679 5.65 -36.13 -8.25
N LEU A 680 6.01 -36.85 -7.19
CA LEU A 680 6.89 -36.36 -6.11
C LEU A 680 8.39 -36.46 -6.42
N GLY A 681 8.78 -36.63 -7.70
CA GLY A 681 10.17 -36.53 -8.14
C GLY A 681 11.08 -37.74 -7.87
N PHE A 682 10.57 -38.86 -7.39
CA PHE A 682 11.38 -40.06 -7.17
C PHE A 682 11.38 -40.97 -8.41
N ALA A 683 12.41 -40.86 -9.26
CA ALA A 683 12.65 -41.81 -10.35
C ALA A 683 13.53 -42.99 -9.91
N PRO A 684 13.16 -44.27 -10.18
CA PRO A 684 14.03 -45.40 -9.88
C PRO A 684 15.05 -45.64 -11.01
N GLY A 685 16.31 -45.33 -10.72
CA GLY A 685 17.49 -46.06 -11.17
C GLY A 685 18.10 -45.72 -12.54
N GLN A 686 19.24 -45.03 -12.53
CA GLN A 686 20.40 -45.40 -13.36
C GLN A 686 21.70 -45.20 -12.59
N GLU A 687 22.51 -46.25 -12.57
CA GLU A 687 23.90 -46.27 -12.11
C GLU A 687 24.74 -45.29 -12.94
N ALA A 688 25.46 -44.38 -12.27
CA ALA A 688 26.51 -43.59 -12.90
C ALA A 688 27.84 -43.81 -12.18
N TRP A 689 28.82 -44.17 -12.98
CA TRP A 689 30.17 -44.56 -12.61
C TRP A 689 30.99 -43.35 -12.19
N ALA A 690 31.85 -43.56 -11.21
CA ALA A 690 32.89 -42.63 -10.81
C ALA A 690 33.95 -42.47 -11.91
N GLU A 691 34.20 -41.25 -12.36
CA GLU A 691 35.52 -40.82 -12.81
C GLU A 691 35.85 -39.48 -12.15
N ALA A 692 37.00 -39.49 -11.48
CA ALA A 692 37.63 -38.34 -10.87
C ALA A 692 38.24 -37.44 -11.95
N ASP A 693 38.17 -36.13 -11.75
CA ASP A 693 39.26 -35.27 -12.21
C ASP A 693 39.58 -34.22 -11.15
N GLU A 694 40.87 -34.15 -10.84
CA GLU A 694 41.48 -33.27 -9.86
C GLU A 694 41.72 -31.91 -10.48
N GLY A 695 41.54 -30.86 -9.67
CA GLY A 695 42.34 -29.65 -9.81
C GLY A 695 41.54 -28.39 -10.03
N LEU A 696 41.07 -27.79 -8.94
CA LEU A 696 41.15 -26.35 -8.73
C LEU A 696 40.72 -26.09 -7.29
N TYR A 697 41.66 -25.90 -6.36
CA TYR A 697 41.56 -25.04 -5.18
C TYR A 697 42.89 -25.17 -4.44
N ASP A 698 43.83 -24.35 -4.89
CA ASP A 698 45.09 -24.09 -4.21
C ASP A 698 45.01 -22.62 -3.77
N ARG A 699 45.29 -22.37 -2.48
CA ARG A 699 45.39 -21.09 -1.74
C ARG A 699 44.19 -20.69 -0.87
N LEU A 700 44.22 -21.18 0.37
CA LEU A 700 43.96 -20.35 1.56
C LEU A 700 45.11 -20.57 2.56
N PRO A 701 45.56 -19.53 3.29
CA PRO A 701 46.66 -19.65 4.25
C PRO A 701 46.18 -20.20 5.60
N ASP A 702 47.08 -20.98 6.21
CA ASP A 702 47.01 -21.53 7.56
C ASP A 702 46.88 -20.46 8.65
N GLU A 703 46.02 -20.69 9.65
CA GLU A 703 46.35 -20.40 11.06
C GLU A 703 45.77 -21.48 11.98
N ASP A 704 46.69 -22.23 12.60
CA ASP A 704 46.46 -23.10 13.75
C ASP A 704 46.32 -22.24 15.02
N ALA A 705 45.27 -22.47 15.82
CA ALA A 705 45.37 -22.37 17.28
C ALA A 705 44.36 -23.31 17.97
N GLN A 706 44.92 -24.11 18.87
CA GLN A 706 44.33 -25.22 19.60
C GLN A 706 43.36 -24.80 20.72
N GLU A 707 42.37 -25.67 20.91
CA GLU A 707 41.77 -26.19 22.16
C GLU A 707 41.98 -25.39 23.46
N ASP A 708 40.87 -25.00 24.11
CA ASP A 708 40.64 -25.44 25.48
C ASP A 708 39.15 -25.56 25.84
N SER A 709 38.91 -26.42 26.82
CA SER A 709 37.70 -27.17 27.13
C SER A 709 36.87 -26.57 28.28
N ASN A 710 35.56 -26.88 28.29
CA ASN A 710 34.67 -27.18 29.45
C ASN A 710 33.34 -26.39 29.48
N ALA A 711 32.23 -27.03 29.08
CA ALA A 711 30.99 -27.14 29.87
C ALA A 711 30.01 -28.17 29.26
N PRO A 712 29.24 -28.94 30.08
CA PRO A 712 28.46 -30.09 29.62
C PRO A 712 26.96 -29.76 29.45
N GLY A 713 26.37 -30.14 28.31
CA GLY A 713 24.91 -30.13 28.14
C GLY A 713 24.43 -29.98 26.70
N ALA A 714 24.68 -30.98 25.85
CA ALA A 714 23.96 -31.13 24.58
C ALA A 714 23.64 -32.63 24.41
N GLY A 715 22.38 -32.97 24.67
CA GLY A 715 21.82 -34.27 24.36
C GLY A 715 21.10 -34.19 23.02
N PHE A 716 21.34 -35.18 22.16
CA PHE A 716 20.47 -35.62 21.05
C PHE A 716 19.53 -34.57 20.45
N ASP A 717 20.04 -33.70 19.56
CA ASP A 717 19.21 -33.07 18.51
C ASP A 717 19.98 -32.69 17.22
N ASP A 718 21.30 -32.90 17.15
CA ASP A 718 22.13 -32.43 16.03
C ASP A 718 22.24 -33.40 14.82
N LEU A 719 21.20 -34.20 14.56
CA LEU A 719 21.19 -35.16 13.43
C LEU A 719 19.95 -35.10 12.54
N GLY A 720 19.11 -34.06 12.64
CA GLY A 720 18.05 -33.84 11.63
C GLY A 720 17.12 -35.04 11.43
N LEU A 721 16.72 -35.71 12.51
CA LEU A 721 15.89 -36.93 12.48
C LEU A 721 14.50 -36.72 13.14
N SER A 722 14.07 -35.48 13.34
CA SER A 722 12.73 -35.15 13.87
C SER A 722 11.59 -35.60 12.94
N TRP A 723 11.81 -35.64 11.62
CA TRP A 723 10.84 -36.11 10.64
C TRP A 723 10.51 -37.61 10.76
N ALA A 724 11.46 -38.43 11.24
CA ALA A 724 11.29 -39.88 11.33
C ALA A 724 10.27 -40.31 12.42
N MET A 725 9.94 -39.43 13.37
CA MET A 725 8.94 -39.69 14.41
C MET A 725 7.51 -39.26 14.01
N ALA A 726 7.37 -38.38 13.00
CA ALA A 726 6.08 -37.90 12.52
C ALA A 726 5.39 -38.87 11.55
N VAL A 727 6.15 -39.73 10.85
CA VAL A 727 5.61 -40.64 9.80
C VAL A 727 5.25 -42.04 10.33
N LEU A 728 5.74 -42.42 11.51
CA LEU A 728 5.47 -43.73 12.13
C LEU A 728 3.97 -44.03 12.38
N PRO A 729 3.09 -43.06 12.71
CA PRO A 729 1.65 -43.30 12.83
C PRO A 729 0.96 -43.59 11.49
N LEU A 730 1.48 -43.05 10.38
CA LEU A 730 0.91 -43.19 9.04
C LEU A 730 1.15 -44.59 8.45
N PHE A 731 2.32 -45.19 8.70
CA PHE A 731 2.59 -46.58 8.30
C PHE A 731 1.73 -47.61 9.07
N ALA A 732 1.42 -47.33 10.34
CA ALA A 732 0.56 -48.17 11.15
C ALA A 732 -0.91 -48.15 10.70
N MET A 733 -1.39 -47.03 10.12
CA MET A 733 -2.75 -46.91 9.59
C MET A 733 -2.93 -47.54 8.20
N ALA A 734 -1.85 -47.71 7.43
CA ALA A 734 -1.87 -48.36 6.11
C ALA A 734 -1.73 -49.89 6.14
N GLY A 735 -1.54 -50.50 7.32
CA GLY A 735 -1.47 -51.96 7.47
C GLY A 735 -0.23 -52.62 6.85
N LEU A 736 0.82 -51.86 6.58
CA LEU A 736 2.10 -52.34 6.08
C LEU A 736 3.10 -52.35 7.25
N GLY A 737 3.52 -53.56 7.63
CA GLY A 737 4.51 -53.79 8.70
C GLY A 737 5.92 -54.00 8.19
#